data_AF-A0AAQ1HMP2-F1
#
_entry.id   AF-A0AAQ1HMP2-F1
#
_cell.length_a   1.000
_cell.length_b   1.000
_cell.length_c   1.000
_cell.angle_alpha   90.00
_cell.angle_beta   90.00
_cell.angle_gamma   90.00
#
_symmetry.space_group_name_H-M   'P 1'
#
loop_
_entity.id
_entity.type
_entity.pdbx_description
1 polymer ?
#
loop_
_entity_poly.entity_id
_entity_poly.type
_entity_poly.pdbx_seq_one_letter_code
_entity_poly.pdbx_strand_id
1 'polypeptide(L)'
;MKLLKLEHSPAAYLADFILYGLASLALAGLLAAFCPPVLRLQSLLLALLGLFGWTLLEYLLHRFVLHGLQPFRDWHLQHHRRPTALIGIPVLLSAPLMALLVFLPALLLLDVWRAGALTLGVLVGYLLYSITHHALHHWHGMDNRWLSGRRRYHARHHGTLAQPGHYGVTSGFWDRLLGSDRQALVRGRPTPGTAKAAGLAPPRSPAAEAAGRLLQRLLRGTDADFTIRLWDGGELHFGNAGAPRFTLVCRTPAAVQALVLGHDPLRLVESYLRDDIDVEGDLFAAIGMKDLLQDNPLPWHQRLRIGLEALLLPCAGSGETLPGGYRRPVRSHTKQENRDAIAFHYDVSNAFYGLWLDAGMVYSCAYFEQPGDNLEQAQHAKLEHICRKLLLQPSEQLLDIGCGWGALIIHAARYHGVRAHGITLSRKQLELARERIARAGLEDRVTVELCDYRDLEGAARYDKIASVGMFEHVGLANLPLYFATVQRLLKPGGLFLNHGITNTREGWKTTTGTRFINRYIFPDGQLDSVGNIQRAMERADFEITDVEALRRHYALTLRHWVARLEQQHAEALQHVTEPIYRTWRLYMAASALEFEAGGLSVYQILANRRADGATSPLPLTRRHLYRAATTPRVS
;
A
#
# COMPACT_ATOMS: atom_id res chain seq x y z
N MET A 1 -21.46 14.39 20.26
CA MET A 1 -20.63 14.73 19.06
C MET A 1 -21.49 15.05 17.82
N LYS A 2 -22.29 16.13 17.85
CA LYS A 2 -23.05 16.65 16.69
C LYS A 2 -22.44 17.93 16.08
N LEU A 3 -21.27 18.36 16.56
CA LEU A 3 -20.60 19.63 16.19
C LEU A 3 -19.88 19.62 14.83
N LEU A 4 -19.82 18.46 14.16
CA LEU A 4 -19.16 18.26 12.85
C LEU A 4 -20.18 17.87 11.76
N LYS A 5 -21.45 18.26 11.91
CA LYS A 5 -22.40 18.10 10.81
C LYS A 5 -21.97 19.01 9.66
N LEU A 6 -21.94 18.39 8.48
CA LEU A 6 -21.36 18.88 7.23
C LEU A 6 -22.20 19.95 6.52
N GLU A 7 -23.49 19.97 6.80
CA GLU A 7 -24.46 20.87 6.20
C GLU A 7 -25.05 21.72 7.33
N HIS A 8 -24.87 23.03 7.24
CA HIS A 8 -25.30 23.98 8.26
C HIS A 8 -26.77 24.33 8.07
N SER A 9 -27.44 24.72 9.16
CA SER A 9 -28.73 25.41 9.02
C SER A 9 -28.52 26.76 8.34
N PRO A 10 -29.52 27.31 7.63
CA PRO A 10 -29.42 28.64 7.04
C PRO A 10 -29.01 29.72 8.05
N ALA A 11 -29.50 29.63 9.28
CA ALA A 11 -29.14 30.55 10.36
C ALA A 11 -27.67 30.44 10.77
N ALA A 12 -27.14 29.21 10.93
CA ALA A 12 -25.73 29.00 11.27
C ALA A 12 -24.79 29.44 10.15
N TYR A 13 -25.16 29.15 8.89
CA TYR A 13 -24.41 29.59 7.72
C TYR A 13 -24.39 31.12 7.58
N LEU A 14 -25.52 31.80 7.82
CA LEU A 14 -25.59 33.27 7.76
C LEU A 14 -24.85 33.95 8.94
N ALA A 15 -24.86 33.33 10.12
CA ALA A 15 -24.18 33.84 11.31
C ALA A 15 -22.67 34.03 11.07
N ASP A 16 -22.04 33.16 10.27
CA ASP A 16 -20.62 33.27 9.94
C ASP A 16 -20.29 34.59 9.21
N PHE A 17 -21.13 35.02 8.25
CA PHE A 17 -20.95 36.30 7.55
C PHE A 17 -21.05 37.50 8.49
N ILE A 18 -22.04 37.47 9.38
CA ILE A 18 -22.28 38.54 10.34
C ILE A 18 -21.11 38.63 11.32
N LEU A 19 -20.68 37.50 11.87
CA LEU A 19 -19.63 37.46 12.87
C LEU A 19 -18.27 37.90 12.31
N TYR A 20 -17.90 37.45 11.11
CA TYR A 20 -16.68 37.93 10.44
C TYR A 20 -16.77 39.39 9.99
N GLY A 21 -17.95 39.86 9.58
CA GLY A 21 -18.20 41.28 9.28
C GLY A 21 -18.00 42.16 10.52
N LEU A 22 -18.63 41.80 11.63
CA LEU A 22 -18.49 42.51 12.91
C LEU A 22 -17.05 42.47 13.44
N ALA A 23 -16.38 41.33 13.37
CA ALA A 23 -14.98 41.20 13.79
C ALA A 23 -14.05 42.09 12.95
N SER A 24 -14.28 42.14 11.62
CA SER A 24 -13.49 43.00 10.72
C SER A 24 -13.72 44.49 11.01
N LEU A 25 -14.98 44.89 11.23
CA LEU A 25 -15.32 46.27 11.59
C LEU A 25 -14.77 46.67 12.96
N ALA A 26 -14.86 45.80 13.96
CA ALA A 26 -14.33 46.03 15.29
C ALA A 26 -12.80 46.20 15.25
N LEU A 27 -12.09 45.30 14.57
CA LEU A 27 -10.64 45.39 14.44
C LEU A 27 -10.20 46.61 13.63
N ALA A 28 -10.91 46.94 12.54
CA ALA A 28 -10.66 48.17 11.79
C ALA A 28 -10.88 49.43 12.65
N GLY A 29 -11.96 49.45 13.45
CA GLY A 29 -12.25 50.54 14.39
C GLY A 29 -11.18 50.70 15.47
N LEU A 30 -10.71 49.58 16.05
CA LEU A 30 -9.63 49.59 17.03
C LEU A 30 -8.32 50.11 16.43
N LEU A 31 -7.98 49.69 15.22
CA LEU A 31 -6.80 50.18 14.51
C LEU A 31 -6.94 51.68 14.16
N ALA A 32 -8.12 52.13 13.73
CA ALA A 32 -8.34 53.54 13.40
C ALA A 32 -8.26 54.44 14.64
N ALA A 33 -8.85 54.02 15.75
CA ALA A 33 -8.93 54.80 16.98
C ALA A 33 -7.61 54.82 17.77
N PHE A 34 -6.91 53.68 17.84
CA PHE A 34 -5.81 53.50 18.79
C PHE A 34 -4.44 53.25 18.15
N CYS A 35 -4.34 53.00 16.83
CA CYS A 35 -3.03 52.81 16.19
C CYS A 35 -2.20 54.11 16.26
N PRO A 36 -0.97 54.05 16.77
CA PRO A 36 -0.06 55.20 16.82
C PRO A 36 0.09 55.84 15.44
N PRO A 37 0.06 57.19 15.31
CA PRO A 37 0.13 57.87 14.02
C PRO A 37 1.31 57.44 13.15
N VAL A 38 2.48 57.22 13.76
CA VAL A 38 3.71 56.78 13.08
C VAL A 38 3.58 55.40 12.42
N LEU A 39 2.66 54.55 12.88
CA LEU A 39 2.46 53.20 12.36
C LEU A 39 1.31 53.10 11.34
N ARG A 40 0.47 54.13 11.18
CA ARG A 40 -0.78 54.03 10.40
C ARG A 40 -0.55 53.65 8.94
N LEU A 41 0.46 54.23 8.29
CA LEU A 41 0.78 53.89 6.90
C LEU A 41 1.25 52.44 6.76
N GLN A 42 2.11 51.98 7.67
CA GLN A 42 2.61 50.59 7.68
C GLN A 42 1.48 49.60 7.95
N SER A 43 0.60 49.92 8.90
CA SER A 43 -0.60 49.12 9.19
C SER A 43 -1.52 49.05 7.98
N LEU A 44 -1.75 50.16 7.26
CA LEU A 44 -2.54 50.14 6.03
C LEU A 44 -1.92 49.23 4.96
N LEU A 45 -0.60 49.33 4.74
CA LEU A 45 0.11 48.48 3.79
C LEU A 45 0.05 47.00 4.19
N LEU A 46 0.17 46.68 5.49
CA LEU A 46 0.03 45.32 5.99
C LEU A 46 -1.39 44.78 5.88
N ALA A 47 -2.42 45.62 6.05
CA ALA A 47 -3.79 45.22 5.78
C ALA A 47 -4.01 44.91 4.30
N LEU A 48 -3.45 45.71 3.39
CA LEU A 48 -3.50 45.40 1.95
C LEU A 48 -2.70 44.13 1.61
N LEU A 49 -1.55 43.92 2.25
CA LEU A 49 -0.76 42.70 2.09
C LEU A 49 -1.52 41.47 2.59
N GLY A 50 -2.19 41.57 3.74
CA GLY A 50 -3.03 40.50 4.28
C GLY A 50 -4.20 40.17 3.36
N LEU A 51 -4.85 41.19 2.81
CA LEU A 51 -5.93 41.04 1.84
C LEU A 51 -5.45 40.34 0.56
N PHE A 52 -4.31 40.76 0.01
CA PHE A 52 -3.72 40.09 -1.15
C PHE A 52 -3.26 38.66 -0.81
N GLY A 53 -2.61 38.50 0.34
CA GLY A 53 -2.14 37.21 0.86
C GLY A 53 -3.27 36.20 1.07
N TRP A 54 -4.47 36.66 1.41
CA TRP A 54 -5.65 35.80 1.44
C TRP A 54 -5.92 35.12 0.10
N THR A 55 -5.78 35.83 -1.03
CA THR A 55 -6.04 35.22 -2.35
C THR A 55 -5.08 34.05 -2.65
N LEU A 56 -3.86 34.10 -2.11
CA LEU A 56 -2.90 32.99 -2.19
C LEU A 56 -3.28 31.88 -1.21
N LEU A 57 -3.62 32.23 0.04
CA LEU A 57 -4.06 31.27 1.05
C LEU A 57 -5.29 30.49 0.58
N GLU A 58 -6.28 31.18 0.01
CA GLU A 58 -7.46 30.58 -0.62
C GLU A 58 -7.05 29.53 -1.66
N TYR A 59 -6.19 29.90 -2.61
CA TYR A 59 -5.68 28.98 -3.63
C TYR A 59 -5.02 27.74 -3.02
N LEU A 60 -4.13 27.93 -2.04
CA LEU A 60 -3.39 26.85 -1.39
C LEU A 60 -4.31 25.94 -0.57
N LEU A 61 -5.23 26.52 0.20
CA LEU A 61 -6.23 25.79 0.98
C LEU A 61 -7.11 24.96 0.05
N HIS A 62 -7.58 25.55 -1.05
CA HIS A 62 -8.46 24.85 -1.98
C HIS A 62 -7.74 23.70 -2.68
N ARG A 63 -6.49 23.91 -3.11
CA ARG A 63 -5.67 22.89 -3.78
C ARG A 63 -5.19 21.77 -2.87
N PHE A 64 -4.64 22.09 -1.71
CA PHE A 64 -3.94 21.12 -0.87
C PHE A 64 -4.76 20.61 0.31
N VAL A 65 -5.61 21.46 0.88
CA VAL A 65 -6.42 21.08 2.05
C VAL A 65 -7.74 20.51 1.59
N LEU A 66 -8.53 21.30 0.85
CA LEU A 66 -9.88 20.91 0.41
C LEU A 66 -9.86 19.78 -0.62
N HIS A 67 -8.83 19.65 -1.48
CA HIS A 67 -8.71 18.50 -2.40
C HIS A 67 -7.75 17.40 -1.92
N GLY A 68 -6.91 17.67 -0.92
CA GLY A 68 -5.80 16.78 -0.55
C GLY A 68 -5.88 16.10 0.82
N LEU A 69 -6.53 16.70 1.81
CA LEU A 69 -6.50 16.23 3.20
C LEU A 69 -7.87 15.79 3.71
N GLN A 70 -7.93 14.67 4.42
CA GLN A 70 -9.13 14.28 5.18
C GLN A 70 -9.21 15.06 6.51
N PRO A 71 -10.41 15.44 6.99
CA PRO A 71 -11.74 15.17 6.43
C PRO A 71 -12.22 16.19 5.37
N PHE A 72 -11.45 17.25 5.13
CA PHE A 72 -11.84 18.38 4.27
C PHE A 72 -12.14 17.96 2.82
N ARG A 73 -11.42 16.96 2.31
CA ARG A 73 -11.66 16.39 0.99
C ARG A 73 -13.04 15.81 0.81
N ASP A 74 -13.53 15.06 1.80
CA ASP A 74 -14.88 14.49 1.73
C ASP A 74 -15.94 15.60 1.77
N TRP A 75 -15.68 16.67 2.53
CA TRP A 75 -16.59 17.81 2.64
C TRP A 75 -16.68 18.60 1.35
N HIS A 76 -15.54 18.83 0.74
CA HIS A 76 -15.43 19.54 -0.52
C HIS A 76 -16.02 18.73 -1.69
N LEU A 77 -15.81 17.41 -1.70
CA LEU A 77 -16.45 16.51 -2.68
C LEU A 77 -17.98 16.54 -2.57
N GLN A 78 -18.53 16.65 -1.36
CA GLN A 78 -19.97 16.82 -1.17
C GLN A 78 -20.46 18.16 -1.72
N HIS A 79 -19.69 19.23 -1.56
CA HIS A 79 -19.97 20.51 -2.18
C HIS A 79 -19.98 20.43 -3.71
N HIS A 80 -19.03 19.72 -4.33
CA HIS A 80 -19.05 19.48 -5.78
C HIS A 80 -20.32 18.76 -6.26
N ARG A 81 -20.82 17.80 -5.46
CA ARG A 81 -22.04 17.05 -5.79
C ARG A 81 -23.31 17.86 -5.57
N ARG A 82 -23.30 18.76 -4.58
CA ARG A 82 -24.44 19.62 -4.21
C ARG A 82 -23.96 21.07 -4.04
N PRO A 83 -23.71 21.81 -5.13
CA PRO A 83 -23.11 23.15 -5.06
C PRO A 83 -23.96 24.17 -4.29
N THR A 84 -25.28 23.97 -4.24
CA THR A 84 -26.24 24.80 -3.51
C THR A 84 -26.44 24.39 -2.05
N ALA A 85 -25.76 23.34 -1.56
CA ALA A 85 -25.82 22.97 -0.16
C ALA A 85 -24.97 23.95 0.68
N LEU A 86 -25.47 24.30 1.87
CA LEU A 86 -24.84 25.24 2.80
C LEU A 86 -23.69 24.56 3.58
N ILE A 87 -22.65 24.17 2.84
CA ILE A 87 -21.46 23.49 3.35
C ILE A 87 -20.37 24.55 3.57
N GLY A 88 -19.83 24.63 4.78
CA GLY A 88 -18.82 25.61 5.17
C GLY A 88 -18.07 25.21 6.44
N ILE A 89 -16.91 25.82 6.68
CA ILE A 89 -16.15 25.61 7.91
C ILE A 89 -16.76 26.53 8.99
N PRO A 90 -17.27 25.99 10.10
CA PRO A 90 -17.88 26.81 11.14
C PRO A 90 -16.87 27.77 11.79
N VAL A 91 -17.31 28.97 12.17
CA VAL A 91 -16.45 29.99 12.83
C VAL A 91 -15.66 29.45 14.01
N LEU A 92 -16.25 28.54 14.81
CA LEU A 92 -15.58 27.92 15.96
C LEU A 92 -14.29 27.18 15.58
N LEU A 93 -14.14 26.76 14.32
CA LEU A 93 -12.92 26.14 13.80
C LEU A 93 -12.04 27.15 13.06
N SER A 94 -12.62 28.02 12.22
CA SER A 94 -11.84 28.95 11.40
C SER A 94 -11.25 30.13 12.17
N ALA A 95 -11.90 30.60 13.24
CA ALA A 95 -11.37 31.72 14.05
C ALA A 95 -10.11 31.34 14.86
N PRO A 96 -10.06 30.21 15.59
CA PRO A 96 -8.82 29.77 16.23
C PRO A 96 -7.68 29.50 15.25
N LEU A 97 -7.98 28.95 14.06
CA LEU A 97 -6.99 28.75 13.01
C LEU A 97 -6.43 30.08 12.51
N MET A 98 -7.28 31.08 12.31
CA MET A 98 -6.84 32.42 11.90
C MET A 98 -5.95 33.07 12.97
N ALA A 99 -6.31 32.91 14.25
CA ALA A 99 -5.48 33.39 15.35
C ALA A 99 -4.12 32.68 15.39
N LEU A 100 -4.10 31.36 15.27
CA LEU A 100 -2.88 30.53 15.36
C LEU A 100 -1.95 30.69 14.17
N LEU A 101 -2.49 30.82 12.95
CA LEU A 101 -1.71 30.80 11.72
C LEU A 101 -1.35 32.18 11.20
N VAL A 102 -2.06 33.22 11.64
CA VAL A 102 -1.88 34.59 11.13
C VAL A 102 -1.54 35.55 12.26
N PHE A 103 -2.44 35.70 13.25
CA PHE A 103 -2.25 36.72 14.28
C PHE A 103 -1.07 36.43 15.20
N LEU A 104 -0.97 35.23 15.77
CA LEU A 104 0.10 34.88 16.70
C LEU A 104 1.50 34.93 16.06
N PRO A 105 1.73 34.35 14.86
CA PRO A 105 3.01 34.48 14.17
C PRO A 105 3.34 35.93 13.84
N ALA A 106 2.36 36.72 13.37
CA ALA A 106 2.57 38.13 13.10
C ALA A 106 2.89 38.92 14.38
N LEU A 107 2.26 38.58 15.50
CA LEU A 107 2.53 39.19 16.80
C LEU A 107 3.92 38.86 17.32
N LEU A 108 4.41 37.63 17.09
CA LEU A 108 5.76 37.22 17.47
C LEU A 108 6.85 37.93 16.66
N LEU A 109 6.56 38.27 15.41
CA LEU A 109 7.52 38.88 14.49
C LEU A 109 7.44 40.41 14.43
N LEU A 110 6.31 40.98 14.81
CA LEU A 110 6.01 42.40 14.70
C LEU A 110 5.54 42.93 16.07
N ASP A 111 4.57 43.84 16.05
CA ASP A 111 3.88 44.36 17.21
C ASP A 111 2.36 44.18 17.05
N VAL A 112 1.62 44.44 18.12
CA VAL A 112 0.16 44.24 18.16
C VAL A 112 -0.60 45.02 17.08
N TRP A 113 -0.14 46.21 16.69
CA TRP A 113 -0.82 47.04 15.68
C TRP A 113 -0.60 46.49 14.29
N ARG A 114 0.65 46.17 13.96
CA ARG A 114 1.03 45.59 12.66
C ARG A 114 0.47 44.19 12.47
N ALA A 115 0.49 43.37 13.52
CA ALA A 115 -0.12 42.05 13.54
C ALA A 115 -1.65 42.12 13.39
N GLY A 116 -2.28 43.07 14.10
CA GLY A 116 -3.71 43.34 13.97
C GLY A 116 -4.08 43.80 12.56
N ALA A 117 -3.28 44.66 11.94
CA ALA A 117 -3.54 45.15 10.60
C ALA A 117 -3.38 44.06 9.52
N LEU A 118 -2.34 43.24 9.59
CA LEU A 118 -2.20 42.08 8.70
C LEU A 118 -3.38 41.12 8.86
N THR A 119 -3.77 40.82 10.09
CA THR A 119 -4.90 39.95 10.41
C THR A 119 -6.22 40.53 9.90
N LEU A 120 -6.44 41.84 10.02
CA LEU A 120 -7.59 42.52 9.43
C LEU A 120 -7.65 42.29 7.91
N GLY A 121 -6.52 42.46 7.22
CA GLY A 121 -6.43 42.18 5.79
C GLY A 121 -6.88 40.77 5.42
N VAL A 122 -6.37 39.77 6.14
CA VAL A 122 -6.71 38.37 5.92
C VAL A 122 -8.18 38.09 6.25
N LEU A 123 -8.73 38.65 7.34
CA LEU A 123 -10.14 38.52 7.72
C LEU A 123 -11.07 39.10 6.67
N VAL A 124 -10.77 40.31 6.17
CA VAL A 124 -11.53 40.94 5.09
C VAL A 124 -11.44 40.09 3.82
N GLY A 125 -10.27 39.55 3.50
CA GLY A 125 -10.10 38.63 2.38
C GLY A 125 -10.98 37.38 2.50
N TYR A 126 -10.99 36.72 3.66
CA TYR A 126 -11.85 35.56 3.93
C TYR A 126 -13.33 35.88 3.81
N LEU A 127 -13.76 37.05 4.31
CA LEU A 127 -15.13 37.50 4.21
C LEU A 127 -15.53 37.74 2.75
N LEU A 128 -14.70 38.42 1.97
CA LEU A 128 -14.92 38.63 0.54
C LEU A 128 -14.96 37.31 -0.24
N TYR A 129 -14.09 36.36 0.10
CA TYR A 129 -14.14 35.01 -0.44
C TYR A 129 -15.47 34.33 -0.14
N SER A 130 -15.91 34.35 1.12
CA SER A 130 -17.15 33.69 1.55
C SER A 130 -18.37 34.29 0.84
N ILE A 131 -18.44 35.62 0.74
CA ILE A 131 -19.50 36.34 0.02
C ILE A 131 -19.46 35.99 -1.47
N THR A 132 -18.28 36.03 -2.08
CA THR A 132 -18.11 35.70 -3.49
C THR A 132 -18.56 34.27 -3.75
N HIS A 133 -18.07 33.30 -2.99
CA HIS A 133 -18.43 31.90 -3.14
C HIS A 133 -19.94 31.66 -2.98
N HIS A 134 -20.57 32.30 -1.99
CA HIS A 134 -22.02 32.26 -1.82
C HIS A 134 -22.76 32.86 -3.02
N ALA A 135 -22.36 34.05 -3.46
CA ALA A 135 -22.94 34.75 -4.60
C ALA A 135 -22.88 33.93 -5.90
N LEU A 136 -21.79 33.19 -6.12
CA LEU A 136 -21.61 32.35 -7.31
C LEU A 136 -22.63 31.20 -7.38
N HIS A 137 -23.09 30.70 -6.23
CA HIS A 137 -24.02 29.57 -6.15
C HIS A 137 -25.49 29.99 -5.91
N HIS A 138 -25.74 31.07 -5.17
CA HIS A 138 -27.08 31.39 -4.65
C HIS A 138 -27.71 32.67 -5.21
N TRP A 139 -26.92 33.64 -5.72
CA TRP A 139 -27.51 34.82 -6.34
C TRP A 139 -27.87 34.52 -7.79
N HIS A 140 -29.15 34.49 -8.11
CA HIS A 140 -29.65 34.32 -9.48
C HIS A 140 -30.26 35.65 -9.96
N GLY A 141 -29.87 36.12 -11.15
CA GLY A 141 -30.40 37.36 -11.74
C GLY A 141 -29.68 38.67 -11.37
N MET A 142 -28.63 38.64 -10.54
CA MET A 142 -27.74 39.78 -10.31
C MET A 142 -26.49 39.65 -11.19
N ASP A 143 -26.54 40.13 -12.44
CA ASP A 143 -25.45 39.96 -13.40
C ASP A 143 -24.65 41.25 -13.63
N ASN A 144 -23.44 41.29 -13.08
CA ASN A 144 -22.39 42.20 -13.53
C ASN A 144 -21.26 41.40 -14.20
N ARG A 145 -20.52 42.06 -15.10
CA ARG A 145 -19.46 41.40 -15.91
C ARG A 145 -18.45 40.63 -15.06
N TRP A 146 -18.14 41.12 -13.86
CA TRP A 146 -17.20 40.49 -12.95
C TRP A 146 -17.76 39.18 -12.37
N LEU A 147 -18.98 39.21 -11.81
CA LEU A 147 -19.61 38.05 -11.17
C LEU A 147 -19.92 36.95 -12.17
N SER A 148 -20.42 37.29 -13.37
CA SER A 148 -20.67 36.30 -14.43
C SER A 148 -19.35 35.70 -14.96
N GLY A 149 -18.26 36.48 -14.95
CA GLY A 149 -16.90 35.99 -15.23
C GLY A 149 -16.39 35.01 -14.18
N ARG A 150 -16.55 35.34 -12.89
CA ARG A 150 -16.17 34.48 -11.77
C ARG A 150 -17.00 33.20 -11.70
N ARG A 151 -18.30 33.27 -12.00
CA ARG A 151 -19.20 32.10 -12.05
C ARG A 151 -18.76 31.10 -13.10
N ARG A 152 -18.45 31.56 -14.32
CA ARG A 152 -17.90 30.70 -15.38
C ARG A 152 -16.56 30.08 -15.00
N TYR A 153 -15.71 30.84 -14.30
CA TYR A 153 -14.41 30.37 -13.86
C TYR A 153 -14.56 29.27 -12.78
N HIS A 154 -15.37 29.52 -11.75
CA HIS A 154 -15.66 28.56 -10.68
C HIS A 154 -16.43 27.33 -11.19
N ALA A 155 -17.28 27.47 -12.21
CA ALA A 155 -17.96 26.32 -12.81
C ALA A 155 -16.96 25.31 -13.42
N ARG A 156 -15.81 25.76 -13.93
CA ARG A 156 -14.76 24.86 -14.43
C ARG A 156 -14.15 24.01 -13.32
N HIS A 157 -14.00 24.59 -12.13
CA HIS A 157 -13.57 23.85 -10.94
C HIS A 157 -14.53 22.69 -10.61
N HIS A 158 -15.84 22.92 -10.74
CA HIS A 158 -16.87 21.90 -10.53
C HIS A 158 -16.94 20.82 -11.61
N GLY A 159 -16.46 21.10 -12.82
CA GLY A 159 -16.61 20.22 -13.97
C GLY A 159 -15.65 19.03 -14.06
N THR A 160 -14.54 19.00 -13.31
CA THR A 160 -13.47 17.99 -13.50
C THR A 160 -13.11 17.24 -12.20
N LEU A 161 -14.01 16.37 -11.73
CA LEU A 161 -13.78 15.54 -10.52
C LEU A 161 -12.56 14.60 -10.64
N ALA A 162 -12.21 14.16 -11.86
CA ALA A 162 -11.06 13.28 -12.08
C ALA A 162 -9.72 14.02 -12.12
N GLN A 163 -9.73 15.34 -12.39
CA GLN A 163 -8.56 16.20 -12.47
C GLN A 163 -8.92 17.61 -11.96
N PRO A 164 -8.90 17.85 -10.64
CA PRO A 164 -9.29 19.14 -10.09
C PRO A 164 -8.31 20.25 -10.51
N GLY A 165 -8.85 21.40 -10.88
CA GLY A 165 -8.12 22.59 -11.32
C GLY A 165 -8.93 23.86 -11.06
N HIS A 166 -8.44 25.03 -11.47
CA HIS A 166 -9.14 26.32 -11.26
C HIS A 166 -9.51 26.58 -9.78
N TYR A 167 -8.53 26.49 -8.89
CA TYR A 167 -8.70 26.56 -7.43
C TYR A 167 -9.02 27.97 -6.90
N GLY A 168 -8.73 29.03 -7.66
CA GLY A 168 -9.02 30.39 -7.25
C GLY A 168 -10.49 30.78 -7.46
N VAL A 169 -11.23 30.97 -6.37
CA VAL A 169 -12.64 31.41 -6.38
C VAL A 169 -12.73 32.92 -6.52
N THR A 170 -12.03 33.68 -5.67
CA THR A 170 -11.98 35.15 -5.75
C THR A 170 -11.13 35.64 -6.91
N SER A 171 -10.02 34.96 -7.19
CA SER A 171 -9.06 35.35 -8.21
C SER A 171 -8.41 34.15 -8.89
N GLY A 172 -8.47 34.10 -10.22
CA GLY A 172 -7.73 33.12 -11.03
C GLY A 172 -6.28 33.51 -11.32
N PHE A 173 -5.72 34.48 -10.59
CA PHE A 173 -4.32 34.89 -10.75
C PHE A 173 -3.35 33.75 -10.45
N TRP A 174 -3.51 33.11 -9.29
CA TRP A 174 -2.63 32.02 -8.83
C TRP A 174 -2.76 30.78 -9.69
N ASP A 175 -3.95 30.49 -10.21
CA ASP A 175 -4.12 29.39 -11.17
C ASP A 175 -3.33 29.60 -12.45
N ARG A 176 -3.36 30.81 -13.01
CA ARG A 176 -2.60 31.16 -14.23
C ARG A 176 -1.10 31.16 -13.97
N LEU A 177 -0.69 31.68 -12.82
CA LEU A 177 0.72 31.74 -12.43
C LEU A 177 1.29 30.33 -12.19
N LEU A 178 0.50 29.43 -11.59
CA LEU A 178 0.91 28.09 -11.20
C LEU A 178 0.42 26.99 -12.16
N GLY A 179 -0.20 27.37 -13.29
CA GLY A 179 -0.60 26.48 -14.38
C GLY A 179 -1.76 25.52 -14.08
N SER A 180 -2.55 25.74 -13.02
CA SER A 180 -3.71 24.90 -12.69
C SER A 180 -4.97 25.19 -13.52
N ASP A 181 -4.87 26.07 -14.51
CA ASP A 181 -5.92 26.38 -15.49
C ASP A 181 -5.73 25.72 -16.88
N ARG A 182 -4.57 25.10 -17.13
CA ARG A 182 -4.18 24.56 -18.46
C ARG A 182 -4.46 23.06 -18.66
N GLN A 183 -5.09 22.38 -17.70
CA GLN A 183 -5.18 20.91 -17.68
C GLN A 183 -6.25 20.29 -18.59
N ALA A 184 -7.02 21.06 -19.35
CA ALA A 184 -8.12 20.54 -20.19
C ALA A 184 -7.77 20.23 -21.67
N LEU A 185 -6.51 20.38 -22.10
CA LEU A 185 -6.10 20.24 -23.51
C LEU A 185 -4.92 19.29 -23.70
N VAL A 186 -5.08 18.01 -23.37
CA VAL A 186 -4.21 16.94 -23.91
C VAL A 186 -5.10 15.76 -24.32
N ARG A 187 -5.70 15.86 -25.50
CA ARG A 187 -6.20 14.70 -26.26
C ARG A 187 -5.32 14.54 -27.49
N GLY A 188 -4.63 13.41 -27.58
CA GLY A 188 -3.84 13.02 -28.75
C GLY A 188 -2.68 12.11 -28.38
N ARG A 189 -2.93 10.80 -28.27
CA ARG A 189 -1.86 9.79 -28.30
C ARG A 189 -1.37 9.64 -29.75
N PRO A 190 -0.06 9.52 -29.99
CA PRO A 190 0.47 8.73 -31.08
C PRO A 190 0.96 7.37 -30.55
N THR A 191 0.64 6.31 -31.29
CA THR A 191 1.18 4.95 -31.17
C THR A 191 2.69 4.92 -31.49
N PRO A 192 3.49 4.01 -30.90
CA PRO A 192 4.90 3.90 -31.23
C PRO A 192 5.10 2.96 -32.42
N GLY A 193 5.69 3.50 -33.48
CA GLY A 193 6.20 2.73 -34.60
C GLY A 193 7.24 3.55 -35.35
N THR A 194 8.51 3.15 -35.18
CA THR A 194 9.63 3.14 -36.13
C THR A 194 10.94 3.66 -35.53
N ALA A 195 12.01 2.95 -35.87
CA ALA A 195 13.33 3.07 -35.28
C ALA A 195 14.19 4.21 -35.87
N LYS A 196 15.06 4.73 -34.98
CA LYS A 196 16.39 5.34 -35.17
C LYS A 196 16.61 6.42 -36.26
N ALA A 197 16.98 7.60 -35.78
CA ALA A 197 18.10 8.37 -36.33
C ALA A 197 18.87 9.03 -35.16
N ALA A 198 20.20 8.92 -35.16
CA ALA A 198 21.07 9.60 -34.22
C ALA A 198 21.14 11.09 -34.59
N GLY A 199 20.62 11.95 -33.71
CA GLY A 199 20.63 13.40 -33.83
C GLY A 199 20.20 14.01 -32.50
N LEU A 200 20.87 15.09 -32.09
CA LEU A 200 20.80 15.74 -30.77
C LEU A 200 19.46 15.57 -30.04
N ALA A 201 19.53 15.12 -28.77
CA ALA A 201 18.39 15.04 -27.88
C ALA A 201 17.61 16.37 -27.89
N PRO A 202 16.26 16.33 -28.01
CA PRO A 202 15.46 17.55 -28.00
C PRO A 202 15.74 18.36 -26.72
N PRO A 203 15.69 19.70 -26.77
CA PRO A 203 15.91 20.53 -25.58
C PRO A 203 14.92 20.13 -24.49
N ARG A 204 15.43 19.91 -23.27
CA ARG A 204 14.64 19.49 -22.12
C ARG A 204 13.51 20.47 -21.87
N SER A 205 12.35 19.96 -21.45
CA SER A 205 11.27 20.84 -21.02
C SER A 205 11.70 21.63 -19.76
N PRO A 206 11.29 22.89 -19.56
CA PRO A 206 11.65 23.66 -18.36
C PRO A 206 11.28 22.94 -17.05
N ALA A 207 10.18 22.19 -17.06
CA ALA A 207 9.73 21.36 -15.95
C ALA A 207 10.68 20.17 -15.69
N ALA A 208 11.15 19.49 -16.74
CA ALA A 208 12.09 18.39 -16.61
C ALA A 208 13.49 18.87 -16.19
N GLU A 209 13.93 20.04 -16.65
CA GLU A 209 15.17 20.64 -16.13
C GLU A 209 15.07 20.98 -14.65
N ALA A 210 13.95 21.57 -14.22
CA ALA A 210 13.70 21.86 -12.81
C ALA A 210 13.69 20.56 -11.97
N ALA A 211 12.99 19.53 -12.44
CA ALA A 211 13.00 18.20 -11.82
C ALA A 211 14.40 17.58 -11.77
N GLY A 212 15.18 17.69 -12.83
CA GLY A 212 16.55 17.18 -12.86
C GLY A 212 17.46 17.87 -11.86
N ARG A 213 17.37 19.20 -11.73
CA ARG A 213 18.09 19.96 -10.68
C ARG A 213 17.64 19.58 -9.28
N LEU A 214 16.36 19.24 -9.07
CA LEU A 214 15.85 18.77 -7.78
C LEU A 214 16.42 17.39 -7.43
N LEU A 215 16.34 16.45 -8.37
CA LEU A 215 16.83 15.08 -8.18
C LEU A 215 18.35 15.04 -7.97
N GLN A 216 19.13 15.82 -8.72
CA GLN A 216 20.58 15.95 -8.52
C GLN A 216 20.94 16.48 -7.14
N ARG A 217 20.17 17.42 -6.58
CA ARG A 217 20.37 17.92 -5.22
C ARG A 217 19.96 16.90 -4.16
N LEU A 218 18.83 16.22 -4.38
CA LEU A 218 18.30 15.22 -3.46
C LEU A 218 19.26 14.03 -3.35
N LEU A 219 19.75 13.51 -4.47
CA LEU A 219 20.53 12.28 -4.54
C LEU A 219 22.04 12.54 -4.63
N ARG A 220 22.49 13.73 -4.23
CA ARG A 220 23.91 14.10 -4.28
C ARG A 220 24.71 13.23 -3.30
N GLY A 221 25.79 12.63 -3.78
CA GLY A 221 26.69 11.81 -2.95
C GLY A 221 26.17 10.41 -2.66
N THR A 222 25.24 9.90 -3.47
CA THR A 222 24.89 8.47 -3.44
C THR A 222 25.99 7.65 -4.10
N ASP A 223 26.37 6.54 -3.46
CA ASP A 223 27.33 5.57 -3.99
C ASP A 223 26.66 4.50 -4.89
N ALA A 224 25.34 4.58 -5.09
CA ALA A 224 24.61 3.62 -5.92
C ALA A 224 24.64 4.00 -7.41
N ASP A 225 25.00 3.04 -8.26
CA ASP A 225 25.05 3.20 -9.72
C ASP A 225 23.69 2.96 -10.37
N PHE A 226 22.97 4.03 -10.70
CA PHE A 226 21.66 3.98 -11.37
C PHE A 226 21.38 5.21 -12.22
N THR A 227 20.40 5.10 -13.11
CA THR A 227 19.93 6.21 -13.94
C THR A 227 18.50 6.58 -13.58
N ILE A 228 18.16 7.86 -13.62
CA ILE A 228 16.76 8.33 -13.62
C ILE A 228 16.44 8.86 -15.01
N ARG A 229 15.40 8.31 -15.64
CA ARG A 229 14.86 8.82 -16.91
C ARG A 229 13.58 9.61 -16.65
N LEU A 230 13.53 10.85 -17.12
CA LEU A 230 12.37 11.74 -17.00
C LEU A 230 11.40 11.53 -18.17
N TRP A 231 10.18 12.08 -18.02
CA TRP A 231 9.08 11.93 -18.98
C TRP A 231 9.34 12.55 -20.35
N ASP A 232 10.33 13.45 -20.46
CA ASP A 232 10.79 14.01 -21.73
C ASP A 232 11.95 13.23 -22.36
N GLY A 233 12.31 12.08 -21.78
CA GLY A 233 13.43 11.24 -22.19
C GLY A 233 14.78 11.69 -21.63
N GLY A 234 14.84 12.78 -20.86
CA GLY A 234 16.08 13.24 -20.24
C GLY A 234 16.60 12.27 -19.17
N GLU A 235 17.85 11.86 -19.28
CA GLU A 235 18.49 10.96 -18.31
C GLU A 235 19.41 11.70 -17.32
N LEU A 236 19.46 11.20 -16.09
CA LEU A 236 20.32 11.66 -15.01
C LEU A 236 21.04 10.44 -14.45
N HIS A 237 22.37 10.43 -14.54
CA HIS A 237 23.18 9.33 -14.04
C HIS A 237 23.70 9.65 -12.64
N PHE A 238 23.62 8.65 -11.75
CA PHE A 238 24.08 8.71 -10.37
C PHE A 238 25.04 7.55 -10.11
N GLY A 239 26.03 7.76 -9.23
CA GLY A 239 27.09 6.80 -8.92
C GLY A 239 28.42 7.05 -9.66
N ASN A 240 29.36 6.11 -9.55
CA ASN A 240 30.75 6.24 -9.99
C ASN A 240 30.99 5.53 -11.34
N ALA A 241 30.50 6.14 -12.44
CA ALA A 241 30.85 5.84 -13.84
C ALA A 241 30.72 4.37 -14.33
N GLY A 242 30.20 3.45 -13.52
CA GLY A 242 29.85 2.08 -13.92
C GLY A 242 28.57 2.02 -14.75
N ALA A 243 28.30 0.86 -15.37
CA ALA A 243 27.02 0.62 -16.03
C ALA A 243 25.89 0.62 -14.99
N PRO A 244 24.79 1.36 -15.19
CA PRO A 244 23.72 1.46 -14.21
C PRO A 244 23.05 0.08 -14.01
N ARG A 245 22.87 -0.34 -12.75
CA ARG A 245 22.19 -1.62 -12.44
C ARG A 245 20.70 -1.59 -12.81
N PHE A 246 20.11 -0.40 -12.74
CA PHE A 246 18.73 -0.16 -13.10
C PHE A 246 18.53 1.30 -13.57
N THR A 247 17.41 1.53 -14.26
CA THR A 247 16.92 2.85 -14.61
C THR A 247 15.54 3.06 -13.96
N LEU A 248 15.43 4.07 -13.10
CA LEU A 248 14.16 4.53 -12.57
C LEU A 248 13.49 5.45 -13.60
N VAL A 249 12.37 5.03 -14.16
CA VAL A 249 11.66 5.77 -15.20
C VAL A 249 10.53 6.57 -14.56
N CYS A 250 10.64 7.89 -14.55
CA CYS A 250 9.58 8.81 -14.15
C CYS A 250 8.76 9.19 -15.39
N ARG A 251 7.62 8.52 -15.60
CA ARG A 251 6.75 8.78 -16.76
C ARG A 251 5.97 10.08 -16.65
N THR A 252 5.89 10.65 -15.45
CA THR A 252 5.13 11.88 -15.19
C THR A 252 5.87 12.82 -14.22
N PRO A 253 5.60 14.14 -14.22
CA PRO A 253 6.17 15.01 -13.19
C PRO A 253 5.61 14.74 -11.79
N ALA A 254 4.40 14.15 -11.71
CA ALA A 254 3.83 13.66 -10.45
C ALA A 254 4.70 12.56 -9.81
N ALA A 255 5.40 11.75 -10.61
CA ALA A 255 6.36 10.76 -10.13
C ALA A 255 7.51 11.40 -9.32
N VAL A 256 8.09 12.48 -9.85
CA VAL A 256 9.16 13.21 -9.16
C VAL A 256 8.64 13.89 -7.90
N GLN A 257 7.40 14.44 -7.94
CA GLN A 257 6.76 14.94 -6.73
C GLN A 257 6.59 13.86 -5.67
N ALA A 258 6.16 12.66 -6.06
CA ALA A 258 6.00 11.54 -5.13
C ALA A 258 7.35 11.12 -4.51
N LEU A 259 8.42 11.09 -5.31
CA LEU A 259 9.77 10.79 -4.83
C LEU A 259 10.30 11.85 -3.84
N VAL A 260 10.05 13.13 -4.12
CA VAL A 260 10.60 14.26 -3.35
C VAL A 260 9.76 14.58 -2.10
N LEU A 261 8.43 14.59 -2.24
CA LEU A 261 7.48 14.98 -1.19
C LEU A 261 6.96 13.80 -0.37
N GLY A 262 7.21 12.57 -0.84
CA GLY A 262 6.71 11.33 -0.26
C GLY A 262 7.31 11.03 1.10
N HIS A 263 6.74 11.61 2.16
CA HIS A 263 7.03 11.21 3.54
C HIS A 263 6.39 9.85 3.88
N ASP A 264 5.35 9.43 3.14
CA ASP A 264 4.75 8.09 3.21
C ASP A 264 5.26 7.26 2.02
N PRO A 265 6.14 6.25 2.24
CA PRO A 265 6.68 5.43 1.16
C PRO A 265 5.59 4.65 0.39
N LEU A 266 4.39 4.51 0.96
CA LEU A 266 3.24 3.92 0.25
C LEU A 266 2.83 4.74 -0.99
N ARG A 267 3.06 6.06 -1.01
CA ARG A 267 2.79 6.89 -2.19
C ARG A 267 3.73 6.59 -3.35
N LEU A 268 4.98 6.24 -3.05
CA LEU A 268 5.95 5.84 -4.07
C LEU A 268 5.53 4.50 -4.69
N VAL A 269 5.12 3.55 -3.83
CA VAL A 269 4.55 2.27 -4.26
C VAL A 269 3.30 2.50 -5.12
N GLU A 270 2.34 3.30 -4.67
CA GLU A 270 1.14 3.63 -5.43
C GLU A 270 1.43 4.36 -6.77
N SER A 271 2.55 5.05 -6.88
CA SER A 271 3.00 5.64 -8.15
C SER A 271 3.59 4.58 -9.07
N TYR A 272 4.33 3.61 -8.53
CA TYR A 272 4.78 2.44 -9.29
C TYR A 272 3.60 1.59 -9.79
N LEU A 273 2.58 1.36 -8.96
CA LEU A 273 1.39 0.58 -9.33
C LEU A 273 0.54 1.23 -10.43
N ARG A 274 0.59 2.56 -10.56
CA ARG A 274 -0.14 3.34 -11.60
C ARG A 274 0.70 3.61 -12.85
N ASP A 275 1.90 3.00 -12.93
CA ASP A 275 2.87 3.25 -13.99
C ASP A 275 3.28 4.74 -14.09
N ASP A 276 3.15 5.53 -13.02
CA ASP A 276 3.76 6.87 -12.94
C ASP A 276 5.30 6.74 -12.82
N ILE A 277 5.73 5.67 -12.14
CA ILE A 277 7.12 5.28 -11.94
C ILE A 277 7.31 3.85 -12.42
N ASP A 278 8.43 3.58 -13.09
CA ASP A 278 8.82 2.24 -13.46
C ASP A 278 10.29 1.96 -13.17
N VAL A 279 10.68 0.69 -13.20
CA VAL A 279 12.06 0.25 -13.04
C VAL A 279 12.44 -0.66 -14.20
N GLU A 280 13.38 -0.21 -15.01
CA GLU A 280 14.05 -1.02 -16.04
C GLU A 280 15.36 -1.59 -15.46
N GLY A 281 15.64 -2.87 -15.72
CA GLY A 281 16.82 -3.56 -15.15
C GLY A 281 16.53 -4.19 -13.79
N ASP A 282 17.50 -4.16 -12.88
CA ASP A 282 17.44 -4.88 -11.61
C ASP A 282 16.47 -4.23 -10.60
N LEU A 283 15.25 -4.78 -10.50
CA LEU A 283 14.24 -4.35 -9.52
C LEU A 283 14.72 -4.49 -8.08
N PHE A 284 15.48 -5.53 -7.75
CA PHE A 284 15.94 -5.75 -6.39
C PHE A 284 16.91 -4.64 -5.95
N ALA A 285 17.80 -4.22 -6.85
CA ALA A 285 18.66 -3.06 -6.63
C ALA A 285 17.85 -1.77 -6.43
N ALA A 286 16.79 -1.56 -7.22
CA ALA A 286 15.95 -0.37 -7.11
C ALA A 286 15.18 -0.30 -5.77
N ILE A 287 14.66 -1.42 -5.26
CA ILE A 287 13.98 -1.46 -3.96
C ILE A 287 14.96 -1.13 -2.81
N GLY A 288 16.23 -1.53 -2.93
CA GLY A 288 17.29 -1.18 -1.99
C GLY A 288 17.54 0.32 -1.85
N MET A 289 17.10 1.14 -2.81
CA MET A 289 17.20 2.62 -2.74
C MET A 289 16.32 3.22 -1.62
N LYS A 290 15.39 2.45 -1.02
CA LYS A 290 14.55 2.94 0.08
C LYS A 290 15.39 3.53 1.23
N ASP A 291 16.54 2.93 1.52
CA ASP A 291 17.42 3.33 2.61
C ASP A 291 18.11 4.66 2.27
N LEU A 292 18.53 4.85 1.00
CA LEU A 292 19.13 6.08 0.49
C LEU A 292 18.20 7.30 0.60
N LEU A 293 16.89 7.11 0.38
CA LEU A 293 15.91 8.19 0.51
C LEU A 293 15.59 8.53 1.98
N GLN A 294 15.65 7.54 2.88
CA GLN A 294 15.36 7.72 4.30
C GLN A 294 16.53 8.35 5.05
N ASP A 295 17.76 7.93 4.76
CA ASP A 295 18.97 8.33 5.49
C ASP A 295 19.63 9.61 4.96
N ASN A 296 18.95 10.35 4.08
CA ASN A 296 19.51 11.52 3.42
C ASN A 296 19.76 12.68 4.42
N PRO A 297 21.02 13.10 4.68
CA PRO A 297 21.38 14.04 5.75
C PRO A 297 21.09 15.52 5.43
N LEU A 298 20.27 15.81 4.40
CA LEU A 298 19.96 17.19 4.02
C LEU A 298 19.34 17.99 5.18
N PRO A 299 19.88 19.19 5.50
CA PRO A 299 19.30 20.08 6.49
C PRO A 299 17.83 20.40 6.21
N TRP A 300 17.03 20.59 7.26
CA TRP A 300 15.58 20.80 7.16
C TRP A 300 15.18 21.97 6.23
N HIS A 301 15.97 23.06 6.19
CA HIS A 301 15.72 24.20 5.32
C HIS A 301 15.93 23.88 3.83
N GLN A 302 16.90 23.02 3.51
CA GLN A 302 17.12 22.54 2.15
C GLN A 302 16.01 21.58 1.73
N ARG A 303 15.57 20.70 2.64
CA ARG A 303 14.41 19.82 2.42
C ARG A 303 13.13 20.63 2.17
N LEU A 304 12.88 21.68 2.97
CA LEU A 304 11.74 22.57 2.77
C LEU A 304 11.79 23.26 1.39
N ARG A 305 12.95 23.80 1.00
CA ARG A 305 13.12 24.44 -0.31
C ARG A 305 12.89 23.46 -1.47
N ILE A 306 13.49 22.27 -1.40
CA ILE A 306 13.30 21.20 -2.39
C ILE A 306 11.82 20.79 -2.47
N GLY A 307 11.14 20.71 -1.33
CA GLY A 307 9.70 20.42 -1.30
C GLY A 307 8.85 21.52 -1.94
N LEU A 308 9.11 22.79 -1.64
CA LEU A 308 8.41 23.92 -2.26
C LEU A 308 8.63 23.94 -3.78
N GLU A 309 9.86 23.71 -4.24
CA GLU A 309 10.18 23.63 -5.67
C GLU A 309 9.50 22.43 -6.35
N ALA A 310 9.40 21.28 -5.68
CA ALA A 310 8.68 20.12 -6.21
C ALA A 310 7.17 20.39 -6.38
N LEU A 311 6.54 21.14 -5.47
CA LEU A 311 5.13 21.54 -5.58
C LEU A 311 4.82 22.42 -6.79
N LEU A 312 5.85 23.07 -7.36
CA LEU A 312 5.74 23.88 -8.59
C LEU A 312 5.80 23.01 -9.87
N LEU A 313 6.16 21.73 -9.78
CA LEU A 313 6.13 20.83 -10.94
C LEU A 313 4.66 20.58 -11.39
N PRO A 314 4.41 20.35 -12.69
CA PRO A 314 3.06 20.07 -13.19
C PRO A 314 2.50 18.76 -12.61
N CYS A 315 1.30 18.78 -12.03
CA CYS A 315 0.65 17.58 -11.50
C CYS A 315 -0.23 16.93 -12.57
N ALA A 316 0.38 16.30 -13.57
CA ALA A 316 -0.32 15.41 -14.50
C ALA A 316 0.16 13.98 -14.24
N GLY A 317 -0.71 13.10 -13.74
CA GLY A 317 -0.42 11.66 -13.59
C GLY A 317 -0.85 10.87 -14.82
N SER A 318 -0.48 9.58 -14.89
CA SER A 318 -0.76 8.67 -16.01
C SER A 318 -2.26 8.49 -16.31
N GLY A 319 -3.13 8.79 -15.34
CA GLY A 319 -4.58 8.56 -15.41
C GLY A 319 -4.99 7.13 -15.10
N GLU A 320 -4.04 6.24 -14.79
CA GLU A 320 -4.36 4.87 -14.38
C GLU A 320 -4.92 4.82 -12.95
N THR A 321 -5.98 4.05 -12.77
CA THR A 321 -6.56 3.78 -11.46
C THR A 321 -5.72 2.74 -10.71
N LEU A 322 -5.55 2.92 -9.39
CA LEU A 322 -4.98 1.89 -8.54
C LEU A 322 -5.71 0.54 -8.73
N PRO A 323 -5.02 -0.60 -8.52
CA PRO A 323 -5.64 -1.92 -8.61
C PRO A 323 -6.94 -1.95 -7.80
N GLY A 324 -7.97 -2.58 -8.36
CA GLY A 324 -9.35 -2.51 -7.89
C GLY A 324 -9.52 -2.67 -6.37
N GLY A 325 -10.08 -1.63 -5.76
CA GLY A 325 -10.69 -1.66 -4.42
C GLY A 325 -9.71 -1.72 -3.26
N TYR A 326 -9.43 -0.56 -2.65
CA TYR A 326 -8.98 -0.49 -1.26
C TYR A 326 -9.83 -1.42 -0.38
N ARG A 327 -9.25 -2.54 0.09
CA ARG A 327 -9.89 -3.34 1.14
C ARG A 327 -9.38 -2.88 2.49
N ARG A 328 -10.33 -2.65 3.40
CA ARG A 328 -10.01 -2.38 4.79
C ARG A 328 -9.30 -3.61 5.38
N PRO A 329 -8.24 -3.42 6.16
CA PRO A 329 -7.63 -4.51 6.91
C PRO A 329 -8.67 -5.24 7.75
N VAL A 330 -8.57 -6.57 7.82
CA VAL A 330 -9.41 -7.40 8.68
C VAL A 330 -9.08 -7.06 10.14
N ARG A 331 -10.11 -6.86 10.97
CA ARG A 331 -9.94 -6.50 12.38
C ARG A 331 -10.26 -7.63 13.33
N SER A 332 -11.34 -8.36 13.07
CA SER A 332 -11.88 -9.38 13.98
C SER A 332 -11.56 -10.82 13.58
N HIS A 333 -11.11 -11.06 12.34
CA HIS A 333 -10.82 -12.40 11.82
C HIS A 333 -11.99 -13.38 11.99
N THR A 334 -13.21 -12.86 11.78
CA THR A 334 -14.41 -13.72 11.74
C THR A 334 -14.32 -14.69 10.56
N LYS A 335 -15.10 -15.78 10.59
CA LYS A 335 -15.15 -16.76 9.48
C LYS A 335 -15.40 -16.10 8.12
N GLN A 336 -16.36 -15.19 8.07
CA GLN A 336 -16.71 -14.46 6.85
C GLN A 336 -15.55 -13.57 6.37
N GLU A 337 -14.92 -12.80 7.27
CA GLU A 337 -13.79 -11.93 6.90
C GLU A 337 -12.58 -12.73 6.38
N ASN A 338 -12.22 -13.84 7.04
CA ASN A 338 -11.11 -14.68 6.59
C ASN A 338 -11.41 -15.30 5.22
N ARG A 339 -12.64 -15.78 5.01
CA ARG A 339 -13.07 -16.30 3.72
C ARG A 339 -12.99 -15.24 2.63
N ASP A 340 -13.46 -14.03 2.89
CA ASP A 340 -13.42 -12.94 1.93
C ASP A 340 -11.98 -12.50 1.62
N ALA A 341 -11.10 -12.47 2.62
CA ALA A 341 -9.68 -12.15 2.46
C ALA A 341 -8.94 -13.21 1.62
N ILE A 342 -9.15 -14.49 1.93
CA ILE A 342 -8.59 -15.62 1.16
C ILE A 342 -9.11 -15.57 -0.28
N ALA A 343 -10.43 -15.40 -0.49
CA ALA A 343 -10.98 -15.28 -1.85
C ALA A 343 -10.35 -14.11 -2.63
N PHE A 344 -10.14 -12.95 -2.00
CA PHE A 344 -9.49 -11.81 -2.67
C PHE A 344 -8.06 -12.12 -3.10
N HIS A 345 -7.29 -12.81 -2.27
CA HIS A 345 -5.91 -13.15 -2.59
C HIS A 345 -5.85 -14.26 -3.66
N TYR A 346 -6.52 -15.38 -3.42
CA TYR A 346 -6.37 -16.61 -4.21
C TYR A 346 -7.28 -16.68 -5.44
N ASP A 347 -8.35 -15.88 -5.51
CA ASP A 347 -9.27 -15.90 -6.64
C ASP A 347 -8.90 -14.91 -7.76
N VAL A 348 -7.64 -14.42 -7.82
CA VAL A 348 -7.13 -13.61 -8.94
C VAL A 348 -7.30 -14.37 -10.26
N SER A 349 -6.51 -15.44 -10.48
CA SER A 349 -6.68 -16.36 -11.62
C SER A 349 -5.72 -17.55 -11.47
N ASN A 350 -6.23 -18.78 -11.59
CA ASN A 350 -5.39 -19.98 -11.63
C ASN A 350 -4.40 -19.93 -12.82
N ALA A 351 -4.80 -19.36 -13.95
CA ALA A 351 -3.94 -19.20 -15.11
C ALA A 351 -2.79 -18.22 -14.82
N PHE A 352 -3.07 -17.10 -14.14
CA PHE A 352 -2.03 -16.15 -13.70
C PHE A 352 -1.01 -16.81 -12.75
N TYR A 353 -1.48 -17.56 -11.74
CA TYR A 353 -0.60 -18.31 -10.84
C TYR A 353 0.25 -19.36 -11.56
N GLY A 354 -0.33 -20.05 -12.53
CA GLY A 354 0.34 -21.08 -13.32
C GLY A 354 1.52 -20.59 -14.15
N LEU A 355 1.63 -19.28 -14.41
CA LEU A 355 2.75 -18.69 -15.17
C LEU A 355 4.07 -18.69 -14.41
N TRP A 356 4.02 -18.63 -13.07
CA TRP A 356 5.22 -18.42 -12.25
C TRP A 356 5.38 -19.39 -11.07
N LEU A 357 4.33 -20.10 -10.69
CA LEU A 357 4.45 -21.25 -9.79
C LEU A 357 5.09 -22.46 -10.50
N ASP A 358 5.38 -23.51 -9.73
CA ASP A 358 5.75 -24.82 -10.26
C ASP A 358 4.49 -25.57 -10.78
N ALA A 359 4.70 -26.70 -11.47
CA ALA A 359 3.59 -27.54 -11.96
C ALA A 359 2.67 -28.05 -10.82
N GLY A 360 3.18 -28.15 -9.60
CA GLY A 360 2.47 -28.43 -8.37
C GLY A 360 1.45 -27.36 -7.97
N MET A 361 1.54 -26.14 -8.53
CA MET A 361 0.83 -24.94 -8.05
C MET A 361 1.11 -24.70 -6.56
N VAL A 362 2.36 -24.87 -6.11
CA VAL A 362 2.71 -24.74 -4.69
C VAL A 362 3.05 -23.29 -4.37
N TYR A 363 2.08 -22.55 -3.85
CA TYR A 363 2.29 -21.18 -3.38
C TYR A 363 2.72 -21.14 -1.90
N SER A 364 3.91 -21.69 -1.63
CA SER A 364 4.58 -21.64 -0.33
C SER A 364 6.08 -21.82 -0.53
N CYS A 365 6.88 -21.60 0.53
CA CYS A 365 8.32 -21.83 0.54
C CYS A 365 8.69 -23.20 -0.05
N ALA A 366 9.67 -23.24 -0.98
CA ALA A 366 10.28 -24.47 -1.48
C ALA A 366 11.46 -24.92 -0.58
N TYR A 367 12.06 -26.08 -0.86
CA TYR A 367 13.20 -26.62 -0.13
C TYR A 367 14.32 -26.99 -1.12
N PHE A 368 15.21 -26.05 -1.35
CA PHE A 368 16.44 -26.24 -2.15
C PHE A 368 17.45 -27.11 -1.38
N GLU A 369 17.73 -28.30 -1.87
CA GLU A 369 18.79 -29.16 -1.33
C GLU A 369 20.16 -28.67 -1.82
N GLN A 370 20.20 -28.14 -3.04
CA GLN A 370 21.37 -27.51 -3.66
C GLN A 370 21.04 -26.10 -4.16
N PRO A 371 22.01 -25.18 -4.18
CA PRO A 371 21.80 -23.82 -4.71
C PRO A 371 21.36 -23.77 -6.18
N GLY A 372 21.63 -24.83 -6.96
CA GLY A 372 21.30 -24.91 -8.39
C GLY A 372 19.98 -25.61 -8.70
N ASP A 373 19.22 -26.07 -7.70
CA ASP A 373 17.93 -26.73 -7.93
C ASP A 373 16.95 -25.76 -8.60
N ASN A 374 16.18 -26.27 -9.56
CA ASN A 374 15.06 -25.51 -10.10
C ASN A 374 13.86 -25.52 -9.14
N LEU A 375 12.86 -24.67 -9.40
CA LEU A 375 11.71 -24.51 -8.51
C LEU A 375 10.89 -25.81 -8.40
N GLU A 376 10.73 -26.58 -9.48
CA GLU A 376 10.00 -27.85 -9.48
C GLU A 376 10.65 -28.87 -8.54
N GLN A 377 11.98 -29.02 -8.65
CA GLN A 377 12.77 -29.90 -7.79
C GLN A 377 12.66 -29.45 -6.33
N ALA A 378 12.83 -28.16 -6.06
CA ALA A 378 12.77 -27.63 -4.70
C ALA A 378 11.37 -27.75 -4.07
N GLN A 379 10.29 -27.60 -4.86
CA GLN A 379 8.94 -27.80 -4.34
C GLN A 379 8.66 -29.29 -4.09
N HIS A 380 9.08 -30.18 -4.98
CA HIS A 380 8.99 -31.62 -4.74
C HIS A 380 9.74 -32.04 -3.47
N ALA A 381 10.98 -31.57 -3.32
CA ALA A 381 11.80 -31.82 -2.14
C ALA A 381 11.13 -31.30 -0.86
N LYS A 382 10.47 -30.14 -0.91
CA LYS A 382 9.69 -29.61 0.23
C LYS A 382 8.51 -30.49 0.61
N LEU A 383 7.73 -30.97 -0.37
CA LEU A 383 6.59 -31.85 -0.12
C LEU A 383 7.07 -33.17 0.51
N GLU A 384 8.15 -33.73 -0.01
CA GLU A 384 8.76 -34.94 0.51
C GLU A 384 9.34 -34.74 1.92
N HIS A 385 10.01 -33.61 2.18
CA HIS A 385 10.56 -33.27 3.48
C HIS A 385 9.47 -33.18 4.56
N ILE A 386 8.31 -32.58 4.23
CA ILE A 386 7.13 -32.58 5.10
C ILE A 386 6.65 -34.00 5.40
N CYS A 387 6.52 -34.85 4.37
CA CYS A 387 6.06 -36.24 4.55
C CYS A 387 7.02 -37.05 5.43
N ARG A 388 8.34 -36.89 5.26
CA ARG A 388 9.36 -37.55 6.09
C ARG A 388 9.31 -37.09 7.54
N LYS A 389 9.13 -35.78 7.79
CA LYS A 389 8.97 -35.25 9.16
C LYS A 389 7.73 -35.78 9.86
N LEU A 390 6.65 -35.99 9.11
CA LEU A 390 5.42 -36.58 9.63
C LEU A 390 5.48 -38.12 9.74
N LEU A 391 6.58 -38.77 9.33
CA LEU A 391 6.73 -40.22 9.36
C LEU A 391 5.53 -40.98 8.76
N LEU A 392 4.97 -40.46 7.66
CA LEU A 392 3.75 -40.98 7.06
C LEU A 392 3.86 -42.49 6.80
N GLN A 393 2.85 -43.24 7.24
CA GLN A 393 2.72 -44.67 6.98
C GLN A 393 1.52 -44.96 6.07
N PRO A 394 1.57 -46.03 5.24
CA PRO A 394 0.44 -46.42 4.41
C PRO A 394 -0.86 -46.57 5.21
N SER A 395 -1.97 -46.12 4.63
CA SER A 395 -3.32 -46.13 5.22
C SER A 395 -3.58 -45.21 6.42
N GLU A 396 -2.59 -44.48 6.93
CA GLU A 396 -2.81 -43.43 7.93
C GLU A 396 -3.72 -42.31 7.40
N GLN A 397 -4.43 -41.64 8.31
CA GLN A 397 -5.26 -40.47 8.00
C GLN A 397 -4.42 -39.20 8.13
N LEU A 398 -4.22 -38.50 7.02
CA LEU A 398 -3.54 -37.19 6.95
C LEU A 398 -4.58 -36.08 6.72
N LEU A 399 -4.55 -35.03 7.54
CA LEU A 399 -5.24 -33.76 7.26
C LEU A 399 -4.24 -32.70 6.80
N ASP A 400 -4.59 -31.98 5.74
CA ASP A 400 -3.89 -30.76 5.30
C ASP A 400 -4.81 -29.54 5.45
N ILE A 401 -4.51 -28.68 6.44
CA ILE A 401 -5.27 -27.47 6.75
C ILE A 401 -4.80 -26.34 5.84
N GLY A 402 -5.65 -25.93 4.90
CA GLY A 402 -5.26 -24.97 3.86
C GLY A 402 -4.50 -25.63 2.72
N CYS A 403 -5.07 -26.72 2.18
CA CYS A 403 -4.39 -27.61 1.21
C CYS A 403 -4.07 -26.99 -0.17
N GLY A 404 -4.41 -25.71 -0.39
CA GLY A 404 -4.20 -25.01 -1.65
C GLY A 404 -4.80 -25.77 -2.84
N TRP A 405 -4.00 -25.97 -3.88
CA TRP A 405 -4.39 -26.75 -5.06
C TRP A 405 -4.10 -28.26 -4.93
N GLY A 406 -3.93 -28.76 -3.70
CA GLY A 406 -3.86 -30.18 -3.38
C GLY A 406 -2.48 -30.83 -3.53
N ALA A 407 -1.40 -30.07 -3.72
CA ALA A 407 -0.08 -30.62 -3.99
C ALA A 407 0.43 -31.58 -2.90
N LEU A 408 0.29 -31.21 -1.63
CA LEU A 408 0.76 -32.03 -0.51
C LEU A 408 -0.06 -33.31 -0.34
N ILE A 409 -1.40 -33.21 -0.35
CA ILE A 409 -2.28 -34.38 -0.21
C ILE A 409 -2.12 -35.37 -1.38
N ILE A 410 -1.91 -34.87 -2.61
CA ILE A 410 -1.61 -35.71 -3.79
C ILE A 410 -0.25 -36.39 -3.63
N HIS A 411 0.79 -35.65 -3.24
CA HIS A 411 2.14 -36.20 -3.03
C HIS A 411 2.14 -37.26 -1.94
N ALA A 412 1.54 -36.96 -0.78
CA ALA A 412 1.47 -37.88 0.35
C ALA A 412 0.74 -39.18 -0.01
N ALA A 413 -0.43 -39.10 -0.63
CA ALA A 413 -1.18 -40.29 -1.02
C ALA A 413 -0.44 -41.13 -2.09
N ARG A 414 0.22 -40.46 -3.05
CA ARG A 414 0.97 -41.13 -4.13
C ARG A 414 2.20 -41.86 -3.64
N TYR A 415 3.02 -41.21 -2.80
CA TYR A 415 4.35 -41.72 -2.44
C TYR A 415 4.40 -42.41 -1.08
N HIS A 416 3.48 -42.07 -0.16
CA HIS A 416 3.44 -42.63 1.20
C HIS A 416 2.18 -43.45 1.48
N GLY A 417 1.25 -43.54 0.52
CA GLY A 417 0.09 -44.44 0.60
C GLY A 417 -0.95 -44.06 1.66
N VAL A 418 -0.94 -42.83 2.16
CA VAL A 418 -1.91 -42.33 3.15
C VAL A 418 -3.29 -42.10 2.54
N ARG A 419 -4.31 -42.01 3.40
CA ARG A 419 -5.61 -41.43 3.07
C ARG A 419 -5.57 -39.95 3.47
N ALA A 420 -5.58 -39.06 2.48
CA ALA A 420 -5.38 -37.63 2.69
C ALA A 420 -6.70 -36.85 2.57
N HIS A 421 -6.94 -35.96 3.50
CA HIS A 421 -8.06 -35.03 3.49
C HIS A 421 -7.52 -33.60 3.47
N GLY A 422 -7.85 -32.83 2.44
CA GLY A 422 -7.52 -31.42 2.36
C GLY A 422 -8.73 -30.53 2.61
N ILE A 423 -8.52 -29.41 3.31
CA ILE A 423 -9.56 -28.36 3.41
C ILE A 423 -9.04 -27.03 2.85
N THR A 424 -9.92 -26.24 2.25
CA THR A 424 -9.63 -24.87 1.80
C THR A 424 -10.87 -23.97 1.95
N LEU A 425 -10.67 -22.66 1.94
CA LEU A 425 -11.73 -21.65 1.89
C LEU A 425 -11.91 -21.02 0.49
N SER A 426 -11.04 -21.32 -0.49
CA SER A 426 -11.20 -20.88 -1.88
C SER A 426 -11.91 -21.93 -2.73
N ARG A 427 -12.96 -21.52 -3.45
CA ARG A 427 -13.67 -22.38 -4.40
C ARG A 427 -12.79 -22.74 -5.60
N LYS A 428 -12.01 -21.77 -6.12
CA LYS A 428 -11.12 -21.99 -7.27
C LYS A 428 -9.99 -22.98 -6.95
N GLN A 429 -9.49 -22.96 -5.71
CA GLN A 429 -8.55 -23.97 -5.23
C GLN A 429 -9.20 -25.35 -5.13
N LEU A 430 -10.40 -25.43 -4.54
CA LEU A 430 -11.16 -26.68 -4.42
C LEU A 430 -11.39 -27.34 -5.80
N GLU A 431 -11.89 -26.57 -6.77
CA GLU A 431 -12.22 -27.05 -8.11
C GLU A 431 -10.99 -27.63 -8.80
N LEU A 432 -9.88 -26.87 -8.87
CA LEU A 432 -8.65 -27.34 -9.50
C LEU A 432 -7.98 -28.47 -8.71
N ALA A 433 -8.07 -28.49 -7.38
CA ALA A 433 -7.57 -29.61 -6.57
C ALA A 433 -8.31 -30.91 -6.91
N ARG A 434 -9.64 -30.88 -7.05
CA ARG A 434 -10.44 -32.05 -7.47
C ARG A 434 -10.04 -32.54 -8.86
N GLU A 435 -9.88 -31.65 -9.83
CA GLU A 435 -9.41 -32.01 -11.17
C GLU A 435 -8.03 -32.67 -11.14
N ARG A 436 -7.11 -32.14 -10.33
CA ARG A 436 -5.75 -32.69 -10.17
C ARG A 436 -5.76 -34.05 -9.49
N ILE A 437 -6.62 -34.27 -8.50
CA ILE A 437 -6.83 -35.56 -7.82
C ILE A 437 -7.37 -36.60 -8.80
N ALA A 438 -8.40 -36.26 -9.58
CA ALA A 438 -8.98 -37.14 -10.59
C ALA A 438 -7.95 -37.50 -11.68
N ARG A 439 -7.22 -36.51 -12.19
CA ARG A 439 -6.12 -36.73 -13.16
C ARG A 439 -5.00 -37.61 -12.60
N ALA A 440 -4.78 -37.56 -11.29
CA ALA A 440 -3.81 -38.39 -10.60
C ALA A 440 -4.31 -39.82 -10.31
N GLY A 441 -5.62 -40.10 -10.49
CA GLY A 441 -6.24 -41.39 -10.19
C GLY A 441 -6.29 -41.71 -8.69
N LEU A 442 -6.44 -40.69 -7.84
CA LEU A 442 -6.34 -40.81 -6.36
C LEU A 442 -7.65 -40.54 -5.62
N GLU A 443 -8.79 -40.55 -6.31
CA GLU A 443 -10.11 -40.23 -5.74
C GLU A 443 -10.54 -41.22 -4.63
N ASP A 444 -9.97 -42.43 -4.63
CA ASP A 444 -10.18 -43.46 -3.60
C ASP A 444 -9.48 -43.15 -2.27
N ARG A 445 -8.49 -42.25 -2.28
CA ARG A 445 -7.62 -41.95 -1.12
C ARG A 445 -7.54 -40.49 -0.75
N VAL A 446 -7.85 -39.58 -1.67
CA VAL A 446 -7.70 -38.15 -1.48
C VAL A 446 -9.05 -37.46 -1.59
N THR A 447 -9.47 -36.80 -0.53
CA THR A 447 -10.67 -35.96 -0.50
C THR A 447 -10.29 -34.50 -0.27
N VAL A 448 -11.11 -33.60 -0.82
CA VAL A 448 -10.96 -32.16 -0.60
C VAL A 448 -12.31 -31.48 -0.41
N GLU A 449 -12.37 -30.62 0.61
CA GLU A 449 -13.60 -29.97 1.09
C GLU A 449 -13.42 -28.44 1.19
N LEU A 450 -14.50 -27.69 0.87
CA LEU A 450 -14.57 -26.26 1.15
C LEU A 450 -15.05 -26.06 2.60
N CYS A 451 -14.12 -26.04 3.54
CA CYS A 451 -14.43 -26.09 4.96
C CYS A 451 -13.48 -25.20 5.77
N ASP A 452 -14.02 -24.48 6.76
CA ASP A 452 -13.23 -23.80 7.77
C ASP A 452 -12.75 -24.83 8.79
N TYR A 453 -11.46 -24.80 9.16
CA TYR A 453 -10.91 -25.76 10.12
C TYR A 453 -11.67 -25.77 11.46
N ARG A 454 -12.29 -24.64 11.85
CA ARG A 454 -13.09 -24.50 13.07
C ARG A 454 -14.37 -25.35 13.04
N ASP A 455 -14.84 -25.71 11.84
CA ASP A 455 -16.07 -26.47 11.63
C ASP A 455 -15.83 -27.97 11.44
N LEU A 456 -14.56 -28.43 11.45
CA LEU A 456 -14.27 -29.86 11.42
C LEU A 456 -14.77 -30.55 12.69
N GLU A 457 -15.77 -31.41 12.53
CA GLU A 457 -16.37 -32.21 13.59
C GLU A 457 -15.50 -33.40 14.01
N GLY A 458 -15.84 -33.98 15.18
CA GLY A 458 -15.20 -35.16 15.74
C GLY A 458 -13.98 -34.86 16.63
N ALA A 459 -13.32 -35.90 17.11
CA ALA A 459 -12.07 -35.81 17.88
C ALA A 459 -11.18 -37.00 17.53
N ALA A 460 -9.85 -36.83 17.64
CA ALA A 460 -8.86 -37.88 17.39
C ALA A 460 -9.07 -38.61 16.06
N ARG A 461 -9.28 -37.87 14.97
CA ARG A 461 -9.63 -38.42 13.65
C ARG A 461 -8.41 -38.69 12.78
N TYR A 462 -7.34 -37.92 12.94
CA TYR A 462 -6.17 -37.96 12.06
C TYR A 462 -4.93 -38.45 12.79
N ASP A 463 -4.14 -39.29 12.13
CA ASP A 463 -2.85 -39.74 12.62
C ASP A 463 -1.81 -38.63 12.51
N LYS A 464 -1.94 -37.80 11.46
CA LYS A 464 -0.99 -36.75 11.08
C LYS A 464 -1.74 -35.52 10.58
N ILE A 465 -1.28 -34.33 10.95
CA ILE A 465 -1.81 -33.06 10.45
C ILE A 465 -0.66 -32.21 9.91
N ALA A 466 -0.85 -31.64 8.72
CA ALA A 466 0.00 -30.60 8.17
C ALA A 466 -0.80 -29.29 8.06
N SER A 467 -0.11 -28.16 8.22
CA SER A 467 -0.65 -26.84 7.93
C SER A 467 0.47 -25.98 7.37
N VAL A 468 0.32 -25.56 6.11
CA VAL A 468 1.37 -24.90 5.33
C VAL A 468 0.85 -23.55 4.84
N GLY A 469 1.42 -22.46 5.35
CA GLY A 469 1.06 -21.09 4.94
C GLY A 469 -0.35 -20.68 5.35
N MET A 470 -0.92 -21.30 6.39
CA MET A 470 -2.28 -21.02 6.86
C MET A 470 -2.30 -20.12 8.10
N PHE A 471 -1.43 -20.36 9.08
CA PHE A 471 -1.57 -19.70 10.39
C PHE A 471 -1.33 -18.17 10.33
N GLU A 472 -0.66 -17.68 9.29
CA GLU A 472 -0.49 -16.26 8.97
C GLU A 472 -1.83 -15.52 8.79
N HIS A 473 -2.89 -16.26 8.44
CA HIS A 473 -4.26 -15.77 8.20
C HIS A 473 -5.18 -15.93 9.41
N VAL A 474 -4.77 -16.68 10.43
CA VAL A 474 -5.59 -16.96 11.62
C VAL A 474 -5.83 -15.69 12.44
N GLY A 475 -4.84 -14.80 12.47
CA GLY A 475 -4.80 -13.65 13.36
C GLY A 475 -4.31 -14.03 14.77
N LEU A 476 -3.48 -13.18 15.37
CA LEU A 476 -2.74 -13.54 16.60
C LEU A 476 -3.66 -13.89 17.77
N ALA A 477 -4.81 -13.23 17.88
CA ALA A 477 -5.80 -13.48 18.92
C ALA A 477 -6.45 -14.87 18.82
N ASN A 478 -6.45 -15.50 17.64
CA ASN A 478 -7.10 -16.79 17.39
C ASN A 478 -6.13 -17.97 17.43
N LEU A 479 -4.82 -17.75 17.61
CA LEU A 479 -3.83 -18.83 17.71
C LEU A 479 -4.18 -19.88 18.78
N PRO A 480 -4.67 -19.52 19.99
CA PRO A 480 -5.09 -20.52 20.97
C PRO A 480 -6.22 -21.43 20.46
N LEU A 481 -7.25 -20.86 19.82
CA LEU A 481 -8.35 -21.63 19.23
C LEU A 481 -7.87 -22.53 18.09
N TYR A 482 -6.96 -22.02 17.26
CA TYR A 482 -6.36 -22.78 16.17
C TYR A 482 -5.62 -24.02 16.68
N PHE A 483 -4.66 -23.87 17.61
CA PHE A 483 -3.92 -25.01 18.13
C PHE A 483 -4.80 -25.96 18.96
N ALA A 484 -5.77 -25.45 19.73
CA ALA A 484 -6.74 -26.29 20.43
C ALA A 484 -7.57 -27.15 19.46
N THR A 485 -7.94 -26.59 18.29
CA THR A 485 -8.66 -27.32 17.25
C THR A 485 -7.79 -28.42 16.64
N VAL A 486 -6.53 -28.11 16.31
CA VAL A 486 -5.58 -29.12 15.80
C VAL A 486 -5.38 -30.23 16.83
N GLN A 487 -5.20 -29.89 18.11
CA GLN A 487 -5.02 -30.88 19.17
C GLN A 487 -6.23 -31.81 19.30
N ARG A 488 -7.46 -31.26 19.30
CA ARG A 488 -8.70 -32.04 19.32
C ARG A 488 -8.79 -33.04 18.17
N LEU A 489 -8.39 -32.63 16.96
CA LEU A 489 -8.50 -33.45 15.75
C LEU A 489 -7.42 -34.53 15.62
N LEU A 490 -6.25 -34.32 16.23
CA LEU A 490 -5.12 -35.24 16.16
C LEU A 490 -5.31 -36.41 17.12
N LYS A 491 -5.00 -37.65 16.71
CA LYS A 491 -5.01 -38.82 17.60
C LYS A 491 -3.94 -38.69 18.69
N PRO A 492 -4.10 -39.31 19.87
CA PRO A 492 -3.02 -39.38 20.87
C PRO A 492 -1.74 -39.93 20.24
N GLY A 493 -0.60 -39.27 20.46
CA GLY A 493 0.68 -39.63 19.83
C GLY A 493 0.81 -39.24 18.35
N GLY A 494 -0.22 -38.65 17.73
CA GLY A 494 -0.15 -38.15 16.36
C GLY A 494 0.81 -36.96 16.22
N LEU A 495 1.27 -36.73 14.99
CA LEU A 495 2.20 -35.65 14.66
C LEU A 495 1.52 -34.50 13.93
N PHE A 496 1.90 -33.28 14.30
CA PHE A 496 1.47 -32.04 13.68
C PHE A 496 2.68 -31.27 13.17
N LEU A 497 2.65 -30.87 11.90
CA LEU A 497 3.65 -29.98 11.32
C LEU A 497 3.02 -28.63 10.97
N ASN A 498 3.42 -27.59 11.69
CA ASN A 498 3.06 -26.20 11.41
C ASN A 498 4.18 -25.54 10.59
N HIS A 499 3.88 -25.13 9.35
CA HIS A 499 4.82 -24.46 8.47
C HIS A 499 4.30 -23.08 8.08
N GLY A 500 5.04 -22.03 8.40
CA GLY A 500 4.66 -20.69 7.96
C GLY A 500 5.64 -19.60 8.36
N ILE A 501 5.34 -18.41 7.86
CA ILE A 501 6.14 -17.20 7.95
C ILE A 501 6.04 -16.61 9.36
N THR A 502 7.16 -16.13 9.88
CA THR A 502 7.26 -15.46 11.17
C THR A 502 8.03 -14.16 11.03
N ASN A 503 7.73 -13.19 11.88
CA ASN A 503 8.55 -12.01 12.06
C ASN A 503 9.73 -12.33 12.99
N THR A 504 10.81 -11.55 12.95
CA THR A 504 11.95 -11.75 13.87
C THR A 504 11.75 -11.08 15.23
N ARG A 505 10.79 -10.17 15.34
CA ARG A 505 10.46 -9.49 16.60
C ARG A 505 9.05 -9.84 17.04
N GLU A 506 8.85 -9.86 18.36
CA GLU A 506 7.54 -10.11 18.95
C GLU A 506 6.54 -9.00 18.61
N GLY A 507 5.31 -9.42 18.37
CA GLY A 507 4.15 -8.58 18.15
C GLY A 507 4.01 -8.07 16.71
N TRP A 508 2.75 -7.83 16.32
CA TRP A 508 2.43 -7.23 15.03
C TRP A 508 2.68 -5.72 15.05
N LYS A 509 3.53 -5.22 14.16
CA LYS A 509 3.81 -3.80 14.01
C LYS A 509 3.32 -3.27 12.67
N THR A 510 2.69 -2.11 12.73
CA THR A 510 2.32 -1.37 11.51
C THR A 510 3.57 -0.68 10.96
N THR A 511 4.06 -1.16 9.83
CA THR A 511 5.16 -0.59 9.05
C THR A 511 4.64 -0.28 7.65
N THR A 512 5.43 0.40 6.81
CA THR A 512 5.04 0.61 5.41
C THR A 512 4.84 -0.71 4.67
N GLY A 513 5.72 -1.69 4.91
CA GLY A 513 5.60 -3.04 4.35
C GLY A 513 4.31 -3.73 4.78
N THR A 514 3.99 -3.76 6.08
CA THR A 514 2.76 -4.41 6.55
C THR A 514 1.50 -3.67 6.11
N ARG A 515 1.53 -2.33 5.99
CA ARG A 515 0.45 -1.55 5.38
C ARG A 515 0.24 -1.90 3.91
N PHE A 516 1.31 -2.07 3.12
CA PHE A 516 1.23 -2.50 1.73
C PHE A 516 0.65 -3.91 1.63
N ILE A 517 1.20 -4.86 2.38
CA ILE A 517 0.73 -6.25 2.43
C ILE A 517 -0.74 -6.30 2.81
N ASN A 518 -1.16 -5.68 3.92
CA ASN A 518 -2.56 -5.72 4.34
C ASN A 518 -3.51 -4.94 3.42
N ARG A 519 -2.99 -4.03 2.58
CA ARG A 519 -3.85 -3.28 1.65
C ARG A 519 -4.02 -3.96 0.31
N TYR A 520 -2.99 -4.63 -0.19
CA TYR A 520 -2.94 -5.09 -1.58
C TYR A 520 -2.77 -6.61 -1.73
N ILE A 521 -2.28 -7.30 -0.70
CA ILE A 521 -1.91 -8.72 -0.79
C ILE A 521 -2.72 -9.58 0.20
N PHE A 522 -2.54 -9.37 1.51
CA PHE A 522 -3.11 -10.19 2.59
C PHE A 522 -3.80 -9.31 3.65
N PRO A 523 -5.09 -8.94 3.46
CA PRO A 523 -5.82 -8.05 4.38
C PRO A 523 -5.93 -8.53 5.82
N ASP A 524 -5.79 -9.84 6.02
CA ASP A 524 -5.82 -10.58 7.28
C ASP A 524 -4.43 -11.02 7.76
N GLY A 525 -3.36 -10.77 7.00
CA GLY A 525 -2.03 -11.24 7.37
C GLY A 525 -1.53 -10.61 8.67
N GLN A 526 -1.28 -11.43 9.69
CA GLN A 526 -0.59 -11.03 10.92
C GLN A 526 0.50 -12.04 11.26
N LEU A 527 1.70 -11.55 11.50
CA LEU A 527 2.88 -12.36 11.84
C LEU A 527 3.35 -12.06 13.26
N ASP A 528 3.95 -13.07 13.89
CA ASP A 528 4.64 -12.96 15.17
C ASP A 528 5.96 -13.73 15.12
N SER A 529 6.73 -13.68 16.20
CA SER A 529 7.96 -14.44 16.34
C SER A 529 7.73 -15.93 16.52
N VAL A 530 8.68 -16.74 16.05
CA VAL A 530 8.67 -18.20 16.26
C VAL A 530 8.57 -18.57 17.74
N GLY A 531 9.11 -17.74 18.66
CA GLY A 531 8.99 -17.96 20.10
C GLY A 531 7.53 -17.84 20.59
N ASN A 532 6.78 -16.86 20.10
CA ASN A 532 5.35 -16.72 20.42
C ASN A 532 4.52 -17.87 19.85
N ILE A 533 4.83 -18.32 18.63
CA ILE A 533 4.14 -19.47 18.02
C ILE A 533 4.38 -20.74 18.83
N GLN A 534 5.64 -21.03 19.21
CA GLN A 534 5.98 -22.18 20.05
C GLN A 534 5.26 -22.13 21.41
N ARG A 535 5.27 -20.97 22.09
CA ARG A 535 4.52 -20.80 23.34
C ARG A 535 3.03 -21.06 23.20
N ALA A 536 2.42 -20.65 22.08
CA ALA A 536 1.01 -20.90 21.81
C ALA A 536 0.74 -22.41 21.57
N MET A 537 1.66 -23.13 20.91
CA MET A 537 1.59 -24.58 20.75
C MET A 537 1.73 -25.31 22.08
N GLU A 538 2.72 -24.96 22.90
CA GLU A 538 2.94 -25.57 24.23
C GLU A 538 1.74 -25.37 25.15
N ARG A 539 1.11 -24.18 25.12
CA ARG A 539 -0.13 -23.90 25.88
C ARG A 539 -1.34 -24.71 25.41
N ALA A 540 -1.29 -25.28 24.22
CA ALA A 540 -2.29 -26.19 23.69
C ALA A 540 -1.91 -27.67 23.91
N ASP A 541 -0.95 -27.94 24.80
CA ASP A 541 -0.46 -29.28 25.19
C ASP A 541 0.25 -30.05 24.06
N PHE A 542 0.82 -29.33 23.09
CA PHE A 542 1.79 -29.93 22.18
C PHE A 542 3.16 -30.04 22.84
N GLU A 543 3.85 -31.15 22.59
CA GLU A 543 5.29 -31.26 22.80
C GLU A 543 5.98 -30.94 21.46
N ILE A 544 6.87 -29.94 21.46
CA ILE A 544 7.63 -29.54 20.27
C ILE A 544 8.86 -30.44 20.17
N THR A 545 9.07 -31.03 19.00
CA THR A 545 10.07 -32.08 18.78
C THR A 545 11.13 -31.69 17.76
N ASP A 546 10.84 -30.77 16.84
CA ASP A 546 11.81 -30.18 15.91
C ASP A 546 11.36 -28.78 15.48
N VAL A 547 12.32 -27.87 15.30
CA VAL A 547 12.12 -26.53 14.75
C VAL A 547 13.20 -26.26 13.71
N GLU A 548 12.80 -26.12 12.45
CA GLU A 548 13.71 -25.88 11.34
C GLU A 548 13.42 -24.52 10.68
N ALA A 549 14.45 -23.69 10.57
CA ALA A 549 14.37 -22.40 9.89
C ALA A 549 14.70 -22.55 8.40
N LEU A 550 13.82 -22.06 7.53
CA LEU A 550 13.97 -22.15 6.07
C LEU A 550 14.07 -20.77 5.39
N ARG A 551 14.47 -19.73 6.14
CA ARG A 551 14.54 -18.33 5.68
C ARG A 551 15.17 -18.15 4.31
N ARG A 552 16.35 -18.76 4.10
CA ARG A 552 17.10 -18.66 2.83
C ARG A 552 16.39 -19.34 1.67
N HIS A 553 15.63 -20.40 1.93
CA HIS A 553 14.88 -21.10 0.90
C HIS A 553 13.69 -20.25 0.42
N TYR A 554 13.05 -19.48 1.30
CA TYR A 554 11.96 -18.59 0.87
C TYR A 554 12.49 -17.44 0.01
N ALA A 555 13.65 -16.86 0.35
CA ALA A 555 14.30 -15.85 -0.50
C ALA A 555 14.54 -16.39 -1.92
N LEU A 556 15.10 -17.60 -2.05
CA LEU A 556 15.29 -18.27 -3.35
C LEU A 556 13.96 -18.52 -4.07
N THR A 557 12.95 -19.04 -3.35
CA THR A 557 11.61 -19.29 -3.89
C THR A 557 11.02 -18.03 -4.54
N LEU A 558 11.06 -16.91 -3.82
CA LEU A 558 10.54 -15.63 -4.29
C LEU A 558 11.33 -15.08 -5.48
N ARG A 559 12.66 -15.26 -5.51
CA ARG A 559 13.48 -14.89 -6.68
C ARG A 559 13.10 -15.70 -7.91
N HIS A 560 12.86 -17.01 -7.77
CA HIS A 560 12.37 -17.84 -8.87
C HIS A 560 10.99 -17.37 -9.36
N TRP A 561 10.07 -17.05 -8.45
CA TRP A 561 8.75 -16.54 -8.81
C TRP A 561 8.81 -15.19 -9.55
N VAL A 562 9.62 -14.24 -9.06
CA VAL A 562 9.81 -12.95 -9.74
C VAL A 562 10.39 -13.16 -11.14
N ALA A 563 11.46 -13.95 -11.27
CA ALA A 563 12.09 -14.20 -12.57
C ALA A 563 11.13 -14.85 -13.58
N ARG A 564 10.33 -15.83 -13.16
CA ARG A 564 9.32 -16.46 -14.02
C ARG A 564 8.19 -15.51 -14.38
N LEU A 565 7.70 -14.73 -13.43
CA LEU A 565 6.65 -13.74 -13.68
C LEU A 565 7.10 -12.68 -14.70
N GLU A 566 8.34 -12.17 -14.56
CA GLU A 566 8.91 -11.20 -15.50
C GLU A 566 9.09 -11.78 -16.91
N GLN A 567 9.53 -13.03 -17.03
CA GLN A 567 9.64 -13.73 -18.31
C GLN A 567 8.29 -13.94 -19.01
N GLN A 568 7.20 -13.99 -18.23
CA GLN A 568 5.84 -14.20 -18.71
C GLN A 568 4.99 -12.91 -18.69
N HIS A 569 5.61 -11.71 -18.67
CA HIS A 569 4.88 -10.44 -18.54
C HIS A 569 3.77 -10.28 -19.58
N ALA A 570 4.06 -10.51 -20.87
CA ALA A 570 3.08 -10.36 -21.94
C ALA A 570 1.89 -11.32 -21.80
N GLU A 571 2.13 -12.55 -21.35
CA GLU A 571 1.09 -13.54 -21.11
C GLU A 571 0.29 -13.20 -19.84
N ALA A 572 0.96 -12.74 -18.78
CA ALA A 572 0.32 -12.32 -17.53
C ALA A 572 -0.74 -11.23 -17.77
N LEU A 573 -0.49 -10.29 -18.68
CA LEU A 573 -1.44 -9.23 -19.03
C LEU A 573 -2.69 -9.70 -19.78
N GLN A 574 -2.73 -10.96 -20.23
CA GLN A 574 -3.96 -11.56 -20.74
C GLN A 574 -4.90 -12.00 -19.60
N HIS A 575 -4.35 -12.23 -18.40
CA HIS A 575 -5.10 -12.76 -17.24
C HIS A 575 -5.36 -11.69 -16.16
N VAL A 576 -4.50 -10.68 -16.05
CA VAL A 576 -4.61 -9.60 -15.06
C VAL A 576 -4.28 -8.24 -15.66
N THR A 577 -4.64 -7.17 -14.98
CA THR A 577 -4.27 -5.81 -15.39
C THR A 577 -2.81 -5.50 -15.01
N GLU A 578 -2.21 -4.53 -15.71
CA GLU A 578 -0.84 -4.05 -15.42
C GLU A 578 -0.65 -3.65 -13.94
N PRO A 579 -1.58 -2.91 -13.28
CA PRO A 579 -1.46 -2.64 -11.85
C PRO A 579 -1.42 -3.90 -10.96
N ILE A 580 -2.17 -4.96 -11.31
CA ILE A 580 -2.14 -6.22 -10.57
C ILE A 580 -0.79 -6.92 -10.78
N TYR A 581 -0.32 -7.02 -12.03
CA TYR A 581 1.00 -7.57 -12.35
C TYR A 581 2.12 -6.86 -11.55
N ARG A 582 2.13 -5.52 -11.59
CA ARG A 582 3.08 -4.69 -10.85
C ARG A 582 3.01 -4.92 -9.34
N THR A 583 1.79 -5.06 -8.80
CA THR A 583 1.56 -5.34 -7.38
C THR A 583 2.24 -6.65 -6.97
N TRP A 584 2.03 -7.72 -7.73
CA TRP A 584 2.63 -9.03 -7.48
C TRP A 584 4.15 -9.05 -7.64
N ARG A 585 4.65 -8.42 -8.71
CA ARG A 585 6.09 -8.28 -8.97
C ARG A 585 6.80 -7.57 -7.80
N LEU A 586 6.26 -6.42 -7.36
CA LEU A 586 6.84 -5.66 -6.25
C LEU A 586 6.73 -6.40 -4.92
N TYR A 587 5.56 -7.00 -4.65
CA TYR A 587 5.34 -7.80 -3.45
C TYR A 587 6.41 -8.89 -3.31
N MET A 588 6.57 -9.74 -4.32
CA MET A 588 7.48 -10.87 -4.23
C MET A 588 8.94 -10.42 -4.15
N ALA A 589 9.32 -9.39 -4.92
CA ALA A 589 10.67 -8.84 -4.90
C ALA A 589 11.02 -8.22 -3.53
N ALA A 590 10.12 -7.42 -2.97
CA ALA A 590 10.31 -6.82 -1.65
C ALA A 590 10.35 -7.90 -0.55
N SER A 591 9.47 -8.91 -0.62
CA SER A 591 9.48 -10.02 0.33
C SER A 591 10.79 -10.80 0.26
N ALA A 592 11.36 -11.05 -0.93
CA ALA A 592 12.64 -11.73 -1.07
C ALA A 592 13.76 -10.98 -0.32
N LEU A 593 13.83 -9.65 -0.50
CA LEU A 593 14.80 -8.80 0.20
C LEU A 593 14.61 -8.81 1.72
N GLU A 594 13.37 -8.80 2.20
CA GLU A 594 13.09 -8.88 3.65
C GLU A 594 13.47 -10.24 4.24
N PHE A 595 13.32 -11.35 3.50
CA PHE A 595 13.86 -12.66 3.91
C PHE A 595 15.39 -12.66 3.91
N GLU A 596 16.04 -12.05 2.91
CA GLU A 596 17.51 -11.97 2.82
C GLU A 596 18.12 -11.15 3.96
N ALA A 597 17.52 -10.00 4.25
CA ALA A 597 17.89 -9.10 5.35
C ALA A 597 17.58 -9.67 6.74
N GLY A 598 16.75 -10.72 6.82
CA GLY A 598 16.35 -11.31 8.10
C GLY A 598 15.27 -10.51 8.84
N GLY A 599 14.49 -9.69 8.14
CA GLY A 599 13.26 -9.12 8.69
C GLY A 599 12.16 -10.17 8.83
N LEU A 600 12.12 -11.12 7.90
CA LEU A 600 11.21 -12.27 7.89
C LEU A 600 11.97 -13.59 8.02
N SER A 601 11.28 -14.60 8.53
CA SER A 601 11.73 -16.00 8.54
C SER A 601 10.55 -16.92 8.26
N VAL A 602 10.83 -18.19 8.04
CA VAL A 602 9.83 -19.25 7.87
C VAL A 602 10.32 -20.46 8.64
N TYR A 603 9.41 -21.10 9.35
CA TYR A 603 9.73 -22.26 10.18
C TYR A 603 8.85 -23.44 9.84
N GLN A 604 9.42 -24.64 9.95
CA GLN A 604 8.65 -25.87 10.17
C GLN A 604 8.79 -26.24 11.65
N ILE A 605 7.68 -26.25 12.38
CA ILE A 605 7.62 -26.70 13.78
C ILE A 605 6.89 -28.03 13.79
N LEU A 606 7.61 -29.10 14.15
CA LEU A 606 7.05 -30.43 14.34
C LEU A 606 6.70 -30.62 15.81
N ALA A 607 5.50 -31.09 16.07
CA ALA A 607 5.02 -31.37 17.41
C ALA A 607 4.23 -32.67 17.47
N ASN A 608 4.22 -33.33 18.62
CA ASN A 608 3.34 -34.45 18.92
C ASN A 608 2.24 -34.02 19.88
N ARG A 609 1.05 -34.61 19.72
CA ARG A 609 0.02 -34.55 20.76
C ARG A 609 0.42 -35.48 21.90
N ARG A 610 0.62 -34.92 23.09
CA ARG A 610 0.91 -35.70 24.29
C ARG A 610 -0.19 -36.75 24.51
N ALA A 611 0.22 -37.99 24.76
CA ALA A 611 -0.65 -39.08 25.18
C ALA A 611 -0.32 -39.47 26.62
N ASP A 612 -1.31 -39.94 27.37
CA ASP A 612 -1.11 -40.46 28.72
C ASP A 612 -0.27 -41.75 28.64
N GLY A 613 0.97 -41.71 29.14
CA GLY A 613 1.94 -42.81 29.01
C GLY A 613 2.91 -42.60 27.84
N ALA A 614 3.98 -41.87 28.12
CA ALA A 614 4.92 -41.30 27.16
C ALA A 614 5.60 -42.33 26.24
N THR A 615 5.25 -42.33 24.96
CA THR A 615 6.17 -42.66 23.87
C THR A 615 5.92 -41.73 22.69
N SER A 616 6.91 -40.90 22.35
CA SER A 616 6.93 -40.17 21.09
C SER A 616 7.16 -41.17 19.95
N PRO A 617 6.41 -41.11 18.83
CA PRO A 617 6.63 -42.03 17.70
C PRO A 617 7.91 -41.71 16.93
N LEU A 618 8.63 -40.64 17.30
CA LEU A 618 9.80 -40.16 16.59
C LEU A 618 11.05 -40.98 16.95
N PRO A 619 11.88 -41.34 15.97
CA PRO A 619 13.21 -41.89 16.23
C PRO A 619 14.08 -40.93 17.05
N LEU A 620 15.01 -41.48 17.84
CA LEU A 620 15.96 -40.70 18.64
C LEU A 620 16.84 -39.73 17.81
N THR A 621 16.97 -39.95 16.50
CA THR A 621 17.77 -39.09 15.62
C THR A 621 17.01 -38.71 14.35
N ARG A 622 17.33 -37.54 13.82
CA ARG A 622 16.78 -37.00 12.57
C ARG A 622 17.34 -37.65 11.29
N ARG A 623 18.15 -38.71 11.41
CA ARG A 623 18.79 -39.37 10.25
C ARG A 623 17.78 -39.86 9.20
N HIS A 624 16.57 -40.22 9.63
CA HIS A 624 15.50 -40.66 8.74
C HIS A 624 15.05 -39.57 7.76
N LEU A 625 15.20 -38.28 8.09
CA LEU A 625 14.84 -37.17 7.20
C LEU A 625 15.74 -37.10 5.95
N TYR A 626 17.02 -37.45 6.11
CA TYR A 626 18.06 -37.26 5.10
C TYR A 626 18.48 -38.55 4.38
N ARG A 627 17.87 -39.70 4.72
CA ARG A 627 18.12 -40.94 3.98
C ARG A 627 17.35 -40.89 2.67
N ALA A 628 18.04 -41.13 1.56
CA ALA A 628 17.38 -41.41 0.29
C ALA A 628 16.42 -42.59 0.50
N ALA A 629 15.18 -42.47 0.03
CA ALA A 629 14.27 -43.59 0.00
C ALA A 629 14.96 -44.73 -0.78
N THR A 630 15.15 -45.88 -0.15
CA THR A 630 15.44 -47.12 -0.87
C THR A 630 14.21 -47.44 -1.71
N THR A 631 14.16 -46.90 -2.93
CA THR A 631 13.08 -47.16 -3.87
C THR A 631 12.98 -48.68 -4.05
N PRO A 632 11.83 -49.32 -3.78
CA PRO A 632 11.58 -50.64 -4.34
C PRO A 632 11.57 -50.44 -5.86
N ARG A 633 12.44 -51.17 -6.59
CA ARG A 633 12.31 -51.26 -8.04
C ARG A 633 10.93 -51.81 -8.34
N VAL A 634 10.02 -50.97 -8.82
CA VAL A 634 8.79 -51.42 -9.45
C VAL A 634 9.22 -52.00 -10.80
N SER A 635 9.09 -53.32 -10.92
CA SER A 635 9.24 -54.08 -12.17
C SER A 635 8.09 -53.78 -13.12
#